data_AF-A0A4C1WF28-F1
#
_entry.id   AF-A0A4C1WF28-F1
#
_cell.length_a   1.000
_cell.length_b   1.000
_cell.length_c   1.000
_cell.angle_alpha   90.00
_cell.angle_beta   90.00
_cell.angle_gamma   90.00
#
_symmetry.space_group_name_H-M   'P 1'
#
loop_
_entity.id
_entity.type
_entity.pdbx_description
1 polymer ?
#
loop_
_entity_poly.entity_id
_entity_poly.type
_entity_poly.pdbx_seq_one_letter_code
_entity_poly.pdbx_strand_id
1 'polypeptide(L)'
;MRNGVRDLSQRTVHETKGWDAFREIPPKQDSGSMESQRCLEVTVRLLKVLAYLITFVVVLGSGIVAKGTVLFMTSQLRKDRRISYCNRNLGRDKQFVTSLPDEERVAWMWCILIAFVVPELGTLIRSVRICFFKSSKRPTIAQFIVVFITESLHTIGMALLFFEILPNLDVVKGAMITNCLCIIPAILSLLSRNSRDSKRFIKVIVDIAAIVAQVTGFVVWPLLENRPVLWLIPISALCISLGWWENYVSRQSPIGKNECIIKSLGRLKEELSQTRYFTYRFMSVWKIVLFAMCILFHLWVDGDEPAMFFQLVAPGFGPHNIVVDEIVDFLQQPVPYCDSTRIPFVFHHFDQGSLKQPRFVPASGHALRLRGGLRRARLGSGVIRDKIVHLSIRRPRVEHSSRPLSPVSFRSHSGSMIRQSFSYRFQIQATVGGTSLPDLSNVTLTGEAVNVAAVYKSPQYVLLIQVLAAYFCYIFGKFACKIVIQGFSYAFPINLVIPLVVNMLIAACGIRNGDTCFFHGTIPDYLFFESPTVYSLSDFISRQMAWIWLLWLLSQTWITIHIWTPKAERLASTEKLFVLPMYNGLLIDQSMAMNRKRDDQKDVKTEDLAEIEKEKGDEYYETISVHTDNTGASPKTIKSSDQITRQVSLKRYRNNEKKNTQLTM
;
A
#
# COMPACT_ATOMS: atom_id res chain seq x y z
N MET A 1 -5.88 -17.58 -93.40
CA MET A 1 -4.88 -18.63 -93.11
C MET A 1 -5.01 -19.04 -91.63
N ARG A 2 -4.98 -20.34 -91.34
CA ARG A 2 -4.73 -21.05 -90.05
C ARG A 2 -5.24 -20.48 -88.69
N ASN A 3 -6.30 -21.13 -88.18
CA ASN A 3 -6.39 -21.96 -86.95
C ASN A 3 -5.92 -21.48 -85.53
N GLY A 4 -6.73 -21.82 -84.52
CA GLY A 4 -6.35 -22.04 -83.10
C GLY A 4 -6.86 -20.95 -82.14
N VAL A 5 -7.87 -21.08 -81.25
CA VAL A 5 -8.39 -22.14 -80.35
C VAL A 5 -7.69 -22.25 -78.97
N ARG A 6 -8.41 -21.74 -77.96
CA ARG A 6 -8.49 -22.12 -76.51
C ARG A 6 -7.34 -21.87 -75.51
N ASP A 7 -7.81 -21.38 -74.36
CA ASP A 7 -7.51 -21.77 -72.97
C ASP A 7 -6.26 -21.29 -72.20
N LEU A 8 -6.59 -20.42 -71.23
CA LEU A 8 -6.48 -20.66 -69.79
C LEU A 8 -5.16 -20.38 -69.04
N SER A 9 -5.38 -19.70 -67.91
CA SER A 9 -4.69 -19.87 -66.62
C SER A 9 -3.52 -18.93 -66.27
N GLN A 10 -3.54 -18.56 -64.98
CA GLN A 10 -2.41 -18.18 -64.14
C GLN A 10 -1.52 -17.01 -64.60
N ARG A 11 -1.75 -15.86 -63.96
CA ARG A 11 -0.63 -15.04 -63.45
C ARG A 11 0.15 -15.87 -62.44
N THR A 12 1.08 -16.70 -62.90
CA THR A 12 2.10 -17.30 -62.05
C THR A 12 2.97 -16.17 -61.48
N VAL A 13 3.24 -16.25 -60.18
CA VAL A 13 4.22 -15.38 -59.53
C VAL A 13 5.58 -15.77 -60.09
N HIS A 14 6.10 -14.96 -61.03
CA HIS A 14 7.48 -15.11 -61.48
C HIS A 14 8.42 -15.01 -60.27
N GLU A 15 9.37 -15.93 -60.18
CA GLU A 15 10.45 -15.84 -59.20
C GLU A 15 11.15 -14.49 -59.31
N THR A 16 11.20 -13.75 -58.19
CA THR A 16 12.01 -12.55 -58.06
C THR A 16 13.49 -12.93 -58.14
N LYS A 17 14.03 -12.96 -59.36
CA LYS A 17 15.48 -13.00 -59.59
C LYS A 17 16.08 -11.77 -58.92
N GLY A 18 17.09 -11.97 -58.07
CA GLY A 18 17.67 -10.95 -57.16
C GLY A 18 18.44 -9.79 -57.82
N TRP A 19 18.11 -9.44 -59.05
CA TRP A 19 18.72 -8.38 -59.87
C TRP A 19 17.81 -7.13 -59.91
N ASP A 20 16.52 -7.30 -59.61
CA ASP A 20 15.54 -6.20 -59.48
C ASP A 20 15.46 -5.70 -58.03
N ALA A 21 16.58 -5.18 -57.54
CA ALA A 21 16.76 -4.73 -56.15
C ALA A 21 17.00 -3.22 -56.02
N PHE A 22 16.66 -2.44 -57.06
CA PHE A 22 16.79 -0.98 -57.08
C PHE A 22 15.69 -0.30 -56.26
N ARG A 23 15.73 -0.49 -54.94
CA ARG A 23 15.29 0.57 -54.03
C ARG A 23 16.44 1.53 -53.85
N GLU A 24 16.21 2.80 -54.19
CA GLU A 24 17.05 3.88 -53.73
C GLU A 24 17.03 3.91 -52.20
N ILE A 25 18.06 3.31 -51.58
CA ILE A 25 18.41 3.62 -50.21
C ILE A 25 18.90 5.07 -50.27
N PRO A 26 18.30 6.02 -49.51
CA PRO A 26 18.74 7.40 -49.55
C PRO A 26 20.25 7.42 -49.22
N PRO A 27 21.07 8.11 -50.03
CA PRO A 27 22.51 8.09 -49.83
C PRO A 27 22.83 8.56 -48.42
N LYS A 28 23.80 7.90 -47.78
CA LYS A 28 24.39 8.45 -46.55
C LYS A 28 24.95 9.82 -46.93
N GLN A 29 24.35 10.89 -46.40
CA GLN A 29 24.89 12.23 -46.48
C GLN A 29 26.12 12.32 -45.57
N ASP A 30 27.24 11.79 -46.06
CA ASP A 30 28.56 12.07 -45.49
C ASP A 30 28.92 13.52 -45.85
N SER A 31 28.33 14.46 -45.13
CA SER A 31 28.38 15.90 -45.42
C SER A 31 28.60 16.71 -44.15
N GLY A 32 29.87 16.98 -43.83
CA GLY A 32 30.37 18.10 -42.99
C GLY A 32 29.89 18.21 -41.53
N SER A 33 28.93 17.42 -41.08
CA SER A 33 28.10 17.70 -39.90
C SER A 33 28.14 16.59 -38.84
N MET A 34 29.13 15.68 -38.91
CA MET A 34 29.31 14.57 -37.97
C MET A 34 29.36 15.02 -36.50
N GLU A 35 29.84 16.24 -36.23
CA GLU A 35 29.88 16.85 -34.91
C GLU A 35 28.48 17.28 -34.44
N SER A 36 27.68 17.89 -35.32
CA SER A 36 26.27 18.23 -35.05
C SER A 36 25.40 16.99 -34.83
N GLN A 37 25.62 15.90 -35.59
CA GLN A 37 24.82 14.69 -35.45
C GLN A 37 25.17 13.89 -34.18
N ARG A 38 26.45 13.85 -33.78
CA ARG A 38 26.86 13.33 -32.46
C ARG A 38 26.31 14.19 -31.33
N CYS A 39 26.39 15.52 -31.44
CA CYS A 39 25.82 16.43 -30.45
C CYS A 39 24.31 16.22 -30.31
N LEU A 40 23.58 16.09 -31.42
CA LEU A 40 22.14 15.77 -31.42
C LEU A 40 21.84 14.42 -30.77
N GLU A 41 22.59 13.37 -31.09
CA GLU A 41 22.36 12.05 -30.48
C GLU A 41 22.67 12.04 -28.97
N VAL A 42 23.77 12.67 -28.55
CA VAL A 42 24.12 12.85 -27.13
C VAL A 42 23.03 13.66 -26.42
N THR A 43 22.54 14.73 -27.04
CA THR A 43 21.47 15.59 -26.49
C THR A 43 20.15 14.81 -26.36
N VAL A 44 19.78 14.01 -27.36
CA VAL A 44 18.59 13.14 -27.29
C VAL A 44 18.75 12.03 -26.23
N ARG A 45 19.95 11.48 -26.03
CA ARG A 45 20.23 10.53 -24.95
C ARG A 45 20.14 11.20 -23.58
N LEU A 46 20.75 12.38 -23.41
CA LEU A 46 20.70 13.19 -22.18
C LEU A 46 19.26 13.58 -21.83
N LEU A 47 18.49 14.08 -22.81
CA LEU A 47 17.10 14.47 -22.65
C LEU A 47 16.21 13.29 -22.24
N LYS A 48 16.47 12.08 -22.76
CA LYS A 48 15.78 10.86 -22.31
C LYS A 48 16.11 10.52 -20.86
N VAL A 49 17.38 10.52 -20.47
CA VAL A 49 17.81 10.25 -19.08
C VAL A 49 17.19 11.27 -18.13
N LEU A 50 17.23 12.55 -18.48
CA LEU A 50 16.60 13.64 -17.72
C LEU A 50 15.08 13.44 -17.60
N ALA A 51 14.39 13.12 -18.69
CA ALA A 51 12.94 12.85 -18.66
C ALA A 51 12.59 11.63 -17.79
N TYR A 52 13.42 10.58 -17.78
CA TYR A 52 13.20 9.39 -16.96
C TYR A 52 13.41 9.70 -15.47
N LEU A 53 14.44 10.50 -15.14
CA LEU A 53 14.74 10.97 -13.79
C LEU A 53 13.64 11.91 -13.26
N ILE A 54 13.20 12.90 -14.06
CA ILE A 54 12.10 13.80 -13.70
C ILE A 54 10.82 13.00 -13.46
N THR A 55 10.46 12.08 -14.37
CA THR A 55 9.27 11.24 -14.19
C THR A 55 9.37 10.38 -12.94
N PHE A 56 10.54 9.81 -12.64
CA PHE A 56 10.80 9.05 -11.42
C PHE A 56 10.58 9.90 -10.16
N VAL A 57 11.23 11.07 -10.07
CA VAL A 57 11.17 11.96 -8.91
C VAL A 57 9.74 12.47 -8.70
N VAL A 58 9.03 12.84 -9.78
CA VAL A 58 7.64 13.30 -9.68
C VAL A 58 6.71 12.18 -9.20
N VAL A 59 6.77 10.97 -9.76
CA VAL A 59 5.91 9.85 -9.32
C VAL A 59 6.21 9.46 -7.87
N LEU A 60 7.49 9.39 -7.48
CA LEU A 60 7.88 9.04 -6.11
C LEU A 60 7.47 10.11 -5.10
N GLY A 61 7.85 11.37 -5.35
CA GLY A 61 7.58 12.49 -4.45
C GLY A 61 6.09 12.76 -4.29
N SER A 62 5.33 12.77 -5.39
CA SER A 62 3.88 12.96 -5.33
C SER A 62 3.15 11.77 -4.68
N GLY A 63 3.65 10.53 -4.84
CA GLY A 63 3.15 9.37 -4.10
C GLY A 63 3.36 9.48 -2.59
N ILE A 64 4.56 9.90 -2.15
CA ILE A 64 4.89 10.12 -0.73
C ILE A 64 4.02 11.24 -0.14
N VAL A 65 3.93 12.40 -0.80
CA VAL A 65 3.13 13.54 -0.34
C VAL A 65 1.65 13.18 -0.25
N ALA A 66 1.11 12.49 -1.25
CA ALA A 66 -0.29 12.05 -1.22
C ALA A 66 -0.56 11.09 -0.06
N LYS A 67 0.28 10.06 0.10
CA LYS A 67 0.13 9.08 1.20
C LYS A 67 0.27 9.73 2.58
N GLY A 68 1.24 10.63 2.75
CA GLY A 68 1.49 11.35 3.99
C GLY A 68 0.35 12.31 4.35
N THR A 69 -0.17 13.07 3.39
CA THR A 69 -1.31 13.99 3.64
C THR A 69 -2.61 13.24 3.94
N VAL A 70 -2.86 12.10 3.29
CA VAL A 70 -4.00 11.23 3.64
C VAL A 70 -3.91 10.73 5.08
N LEU A 71 -2.75 10.21 5.51
CA LEU A 71 -2.54 9.74 6.88
C LEU A 71 -2.55 10.89 7.92
N PHE A 72 -2.21 12.11 7.50
CA PHE A 72 -2.38 13.31 8.31
C PHE A 72 -3.86 13.63 8.54
N MET A 73 -4.70 13.58 7.50
CA MET A 73 -6.15 13.80 7.62
C MET A 73 -6.79 12.78 8.57
N THR A 74 -6.48 11.49 8.44
CA THR A 74 -7.07 10.46 9.30
C THR A 74 -6.65 10.58 10.76
N SER A 75 -5.45 11.11 11.04
CA SER A 75 -4.98 11.35 12.41
C SER A 75 -5.81 12.40 13.16
N GLN A 76 -6.59 13.26 12.47
CA GLN A 76 -7.40 14.31 13.10
C GLN A 76 -8.84 13.87 13.43
N LEU A 77 -9.26 12.66 13.04
CA LEU A 77 -10.66 12.22 13.19
C LEU A 77 -11.02 11.71 14.59
N ARG A 78 -10.03 11.21 15.34
CA ARG A 78 -10.22 10.52 16.63
C ARG A 78 -10.80 11.47 17.70
N LYS A 79 -11.89 11.05 18.37
CA LYS A 79 -12.48 11.73 19.54
C LYS A 79 -11.51 11.80 20.72
N ASP A 80 -11.65 12.85 21.54
CA ASP A 80 -10.91 13.07 22.79
C ASP A 80 -9.38 13.00 22.66
N ARG A 81 -8.88 13.19 21.43
CA ARG A 81 -7.47 13.11 21.11
C ARG A 81 -6.74 14.32 21.69
N ARG A 82 -5.88 14.06 22.67
CA ARG A 82 -5.06 15.07 23.34
C ARG A 82 -3.67 15.15 22.70
N ILE A 83 -3.30 16.34 22.22
CA ILE A 83 -2.03 16.61 21.52
C ILE A 83 -1.22 17.61 22.34
N SER A 84 0.09 17.35 22.51
CA SER A 84 1.01 18.30 23.16
C SER A 84 1.18 19.55 22.28
N TYR A 85 0.92 20.71 22.87
CA TYR A 85 0.90 22.01 22.22
C TYR A 85 2.20 22.79 22.49
N CYS A 86 2.70 23.53 21.50
CA CYS A 86 3.96 24.27 21.62
C CYS A 86 3.84 25.45 22.61
N ASN A 87 4.65 25.43 23.67
CA ASN A 87 4.59 26.40 24.76
C ASN A 87 5.25 27.77 24.45
N ARG A 88 5.87 27.92 23.28
CA ARG A 88 6.66 29.10 22.86
C ARG A 88 5.93 30.44 23.00
N ASN A 89 4.60 30.45 22.80
CA ASN A 89 3.78 31.67 22.78
C ASN A 89 2.92 31.87 24.04
N LEU A 90 2.79 30.85 24.92
CA LEU A 90 1.96 30.91 26.13
C LEU A 90 2.78 30.91 27.43
N GLY A 91 4.01 30.39 27.43
CA GLY A 91 4.91 30.42 28.58
C GLY A 91 5.88 29.22 28.56
N ARG A 92 7.19 29.47 28.60
CA ARG A 92 8.22 28.43 28.39
C ARG A 92 8.27 27.36 29.48
N ASP A 93 7.80 27.68 30.68
CA ASP A 93 7.90 26.82 31.87
C ASP A 93 6.63 25.98 32.09
N LYS A 94 5.58 26.21 31.29
CA LYS A 94 4.29 25.51 31.33
C LYS A 94 4.21 24.48 30.20
N GLN A 95 3.51 23.37 30.44
CA GLN A 95 3.15 22.40 29.40
C GLN A 95 1.67 22.54 29.06
N PHE A 96 1.34 22.39 27.78
CA PHE A 96 0.00 22.60 27.26
C PHE A 96 -0.45 21.40 26.43
N VAL A 97 -1.73 21.08 26.54
CA VAL A 97 -2.40 20.00 25.80
C VAL A 97 -3.68 20.56 25.20
N THR A 98 -4.02 20.12 23.99
CA THR A 98 -5.26 20.53 23.32
C THR A 98 -6.00 19.31 22.77
N SER A 99 -7.33 19.38 22.79
CA SER A 99 -8.21 18.46 22.08
C SER A 99 -8.84 19.19 20.89
N LEU A 100 -8.92 18.52 19.74
CA LEU A 100 -9.58 19.08 18.57
C LEU A 100 -11.10 19.18 18.80
N PRO A 101 -11.73 20.33 18.52
CA PRO A 101 -13.16 20.49 18.61
C PRO A 101 -13.86 19.86 17.39
N ASP A 102 -15.18 19.61 17.49
CA ASP A 102 -15.92 18.85 16.48
C ASP A 102 -16.02 19.56 15.11
N GLU A 103 -15.94 20.88 15.08
CA GLU A 103 -15.88 21.69 13.87
C GLU A 103 -14.68 21.33 12.99
N GLU A 104 -13.48 21.21 13.58
CA GLU A 104 -12.27 20.76 12.88
C GLU A 104 -12.42 19.30 12.45
N ARG A 105 -12.91 18.41 13.34
CA ARG A 105 -13.12 16.98 13.01
C ARG A 105 -14.02 16.82 11.77
N VAL A 106 -15.14 17.54 11.72
CA VAL A 106 -16.05 17.55 10.55
C VAL A 106 -15.36 18.13 9.30
N ALA A 107 -14.56 19.20 9.42
CA ALA A 107 -13.79 19.73 8.29
C ALA A 107 -12.80 18.70 7.71
N TRP A 108 -12.14 17.88 8.55
CA TRP A 108 -11.27 16.79 8.10
C TRP A 108 -12.05 15.63 7.44
N MET A 109 -13.25 15.29 7.93
CA MET A 109 -14.15 14.33 7.27
C MET A 109 -14.55 14.81 5.86
N TRP A 110 -14.89 16.09 5.71
CA TRP A 110 -15.16 16.70 4.40
C TRP A 110 -13.94 16.68 3.47
N CYS A 111 -12.73 16.87 3.99
CA CYS A 111 -11.50 16.75 3.19
C CYS A 111 -11.31 15.33 2.64
N ILE A 112 -11.52 14.30 3.47
CA ILE A 112 -11.43 12.89 3.04
C ILE A 112 -12.52 12.55 2.01
N LEU A 113 -13.76 13.03 2.23
CA LEU A 113 -14.85 12.90 1.26
C LEU A 113 -14.48 13.53 -0.09
N ILE A 114 -14.00 14.78 -0.12
CA ILE A 114 -13.62 15.46 -1.37
C ILE A 114 -12.45 14.73 -2.06
N ALA A 115 -11.45 14.26 -1.31
CA ALA A 115 -10.33 13.49 -1.85
C ALA A 115 -10.76 12.16 -2.49
N PHE A 116 -11.83 11.52 -2.00
CA PHE A 116 -12.46 10.36 -2.61
C PHE A 116 -13.34 10.73 -3.83
N VAL A 117 -14.09 11.84 -3.74
CA VAL A 117 -15.04 12.29 -4.77
C VAL A 117 -14.34 12.76 -6.05
N VAL A 118 -13.21 13.46 -5.98
CA VAL A 118 -12.57 14.06 -7.17
C VAL A 118 -12.23 13.02 -8.27
N PRO A 119 -11.59 11.87 -7.99
CA PRO A 119 -11.35 10.84 -9.02
C PRO A 119 -12.63 10.18 -9.54
N GLU A 120 -13.67 10.03 -8.72
CA GLU A 120 -14.97 9.47 -9.13
C GLU A 120 -15.75 10.43 -10.03
N LEU A 121 -15.70 11.75 -9.77
CA LEU A 121 -16.20 12.76 -10.71
C LEU A 121 -15.43 12.72 -12.04
N GLY A 122 -14.11 12.53 -12.00
CA GLY A 122 -13.30 12.30 -13.20
C GLY A 122 -13.73 11.05 -13.98
N THR A 123 -14.08 9.97 -13.28
CA THR A 123 -14.68 8.76 -13.86
C THR A 123 -16.05 9.02 -14.46
N LEU A 124 -16.92 9.74 -13.76
CA LEU A 124 -18.25 10.14 -14.22
C LEU A 124 -18.16 10.95 -15.52
N ILE A 125 -17.42 12.07 -15.52
CA ILE A 125 -17.26 12.96 -16.68
C ILE A 125 -16.73 12.17 -17.88
N ARG A 126 -15.69 11.34 -17.70
CA ARG A 126 -15.12 10.52 -18.76
C ARG A 126 -16.11 9.48 -19.31
N SER A 127 -16.87 8.83 -18.43
CA SER A 127 -17.83 7.78 -18.79
C SER A 127 -19.05 8.37 -19.50
N VAL A 128 -19.60 9.46 -18.98
CA VAL A 128 -20.66 10.26 -19.59
C VAL A 128 -20.27 10.69 -21.00
N ARG A 129 -19.11 11.36 -21.15
CA ARG A 129 -18.57 11.80 -22.45
C ARG A 129 -18.43 10.63 -23.43
N ILE A 130 -17.82 9.52 -23.02
CA ILE A 130 -17.62 8.37 -23.92
C ILE A 130 -18.96 7.79 -24.36
N CYS A 131 -19.93 7.60 -23.46
CA CYS A 131 -21.24 7.07 -23.84
C CYS A 131 -22.13 8.05 -24.63
N PHE A 132 -21.82 9.35 -24.68
CA PHE A 132 -22.48 10.30 -25.60
C PHE A 132 -21.83 10.32 -26.99
N PHE A 133 -20.50 10.35 -27.08
CA PHE A 133 -19.78 10.48 -28.36
C PHE A 133 -19.38 9.15 -29.02
N LYS A 134 -19.52 8.01 -28.32
CA LYS A 134 -19.13 6.68 -28.81
C LYS A 134 -20.18 5.64 -28.40
N SER A 135 -20.58 4.80 -29.34
CA SER A 135 -21.48 3.67 -29.05
C SER A 135 -20.83 2.74 -28.01
N SER A 136 -21.55 2.52 -26.91
CA SER A 136 -21.14 1.68 -25.79
C SER A 136 -22.21 0.62 -25.55
N LYS A 137 -21.80 -0.64 -25.36
CA LYS A 137 -22.73 -1.74 -25.11
C LYS A 137 -23.35 -1.58 -23.72
N ARG A 138 -24.65 -1.87 -23.62
CA ARG A 138 -25.34 -1.94 -22.33
C ARG A 138 -24.96 -3.25 -21.61
N PRO A 139 -24.75 -3.24 -20.28
CA PRO A 139 -24.54 -4.46 -19.50
C PRO A 139 -25.83 -5.26 -19.39
N THR A 140 -25.70 -6.57 -19.16
CA THR A 140 -26.81 -7.39 -18.68
C THR A 140 -27.11 -7.06 -17.21
N ILE A 141 -28.31 -7.35 -16.73
CA ILE A 141 -28.70 -7.08 -15.34
C ILE A 141 -27.77 -7.83 -14.37
N ALA A 142 -27.41 -9.08 -14.67
CA ALA A 142 -26.46 -9.87 -13.87
C ALA A 142 -25.05 -9.24 -13.84
N GLN A 143 -24.52 -8.78 -14.98
CA GLN A 143 -23.24 -8.05 -15.03
C GLN A 143 -23.27 -6.79 -14.15
N PHE A 144 -24.37 -6.02 -14.22
CA PHE A 144 -24.55 -4.82 -13.42
C PHE A 144 -24.60 -5.13 -11.92
N ILE A 145 -25.37 -6.14 -11.50
CA ILE A 145 -25.49 -6.56 -10.09
C ILE A 145 -24.13 -6.99 -9.51
N VAL A 146 -23.31 -7.74 -10.25
CA VAL A 146 -21.98 -8.16 -9.77
C VAL A 146 -21.10 -6.94 -9.51
N VAL A 147 -21.00 -6.00 -10.47
CA VAL A 147 -20.21 -4.77 -10.28
C VAL A 147 -20.79 -3.90 -9.16
N PHE A 148 -22.11 -3.82 -9.05
CA PHE A 148 -22.79 -3.08 -7.99
C PHE A 148 -22.40 -3.58 -6.60
N ILE A 149 -22.43 -4.90 -6.39
CA ILE A 149 -22.03 -5.52 -5.12
C ILE A 149 -20.54 -5.32 -4.86
N THR A 150 -19.65 -5.58 -5.83
CA THR A 150 -18.19 -5.50 -5.60
C THR A 150 -17.70 -4.08 -5.34
N GLU A 151 -18.22 -3.08 -6.07
CA GLU A 151 -17.87 -1.66 -5.85
C GLU A 151 -18.49 -1.13 -4.56
N SER A 152 -19.68 -1.61 -4.15
CA SER A 152 -20.28 -1.23 -2.88
C SER A 152 -19.46 -1.76 -1.70
N LEU A 153 -19.08 -3.05 -1.73
CA LEU A 153 -18.21 -3.64 -0.72
C LEU A 153 -16.86 -2.94 -0.65
N HIS A 154 -16.20 -2.67 -1.80
CA HIS A 154 -14.96 -1.88 -1.83
C HIS A 154 -15.16 -0.50 -1.15
N THR A 155 -16.25 0.20 -1.43
CA THR A 155 -16.51 1.54 -0.89
C THR A 155 -16.78 1.52 0.63
N ILE A 156 -17.52 0.51 1.13
CA ILE A 156 -17.72 0.28 2.57
C ILE A 156 -16.38 -0.06 3.24
N GLY A 157 -15.58 -0.95 2.64
CA GLY A 157 -14.25 -1.31 3.15
C GLY A 157 -13.31 -0.10 3.24
N MET A 158 -13.36 0.79 2.25
CA MET A 158 -12.66 2.07 2.27
C MET A 158 -13.13 2.96 3.44
N ALA A 159 -14.44 3.13 3.63
CA ALA A 159 -14.96 3.94 4.74
C ALA A 159 -14.53 3.39 6.11
N LEU A 160 -14.65 2.07 6.32
CA LEU A 160 -14.18 1.40 7.54
C LEU A 160 -12.67 1.59 7.77
N LEU A 161 -11.84 1.53 6.72
CA LEU A 161 -10.41 1.80 6.87
C LEU A 161 -10.15 3.24 7.31
N PHE A 162 -10.84 4.21 6.71
CA PHE A 162 -10.53 5.63 6.85
C PHE A 162 -11.14 6.32 8.08
N PHE A 163 -12.30 5.87 8.55
CA PHE A 163 -13.01 6.47 9.68
C PHE A 163 -12.92 5.64 10.97
N GLU A 164 -12.86 4.31 10.88
CA GLU A 164 -12.78 3.44 12.09
C GLU A 164 -11.35 2.99 12.41
N ILE A 165 -10.64 2.44 11.42
CA ILE A 165 -9.37 1.73 11.67
C ILE A 165 -8.19 2.70 11.77
N LEU A 166 -8.00 3.58 10.78
CA LEU A 166 -6.85 4.48 10.73
C LEU A 166 -6.82 5.54 11.86
N PRO A 167 -7.95 6.14 12.30
CA PRO A 167 -7.93 7.09 13.42
C PRO A 167 -7.62 6.44 14.78
N ASN A 168 -7.87 5.14 14.91
CA ASN A 168 -7.62 4.38 16.14
C ASN A 168 -6.25 3.68 16.18
N LEU A 169 -5.41 3.85 15.15
CA LEU A 169 -4.05 3.30 15.03
C LEU A 169 -3.01 4.42 14.96
N ASP A 170 -1.80 4.14 15.46
CA ASP A 170 -0.65 5.03 15.24
C ASP A 170 -0.39 5.21 13.74
N VAL A 171 0.02 6.42 13.32
CA VAL A 171 0.22 6.76 11.89
C VAL A 171 1.18 5.79 11.16
N VAL A 172 2.18 5.29 11.89
CA VAL A 172 3.21 4.37 11.37
C VAL A 172 2.60 2.99 11.11
N LYS A 173 1.77 2.47 12.02
CA LYS A 173 1.03 1.22 11.85
C LYS A 173 -0.03 1.36 10.75
N GLY A 174 -0.73 2.50 10.70
CA GLY A 174 -1.66 2.86 9.65
C GLY A 174 -1.00 2.95 8.26
N ALA A 175 0.24 3.42 8.15
CA ALA A 175 0.99 3.34 6.90
C ALA A 175 1.29 1.88 6.50
N MET A 176 1.77 1.08 7.46
CA MET A 176 2.14 -0.33 7.23
C MET A 176 0.96 -1.21 6.81
N ILE A 177 -0.21 -1.04 7.40
CA ILE A 177 -1.39 -1.87 7.13
C ILE A 177 -1.89 -1.74 5.69
N THR A 178 -1.58 -0.63 5.01
CA THR A 178 -1.95 -0.45 3.59
C THR A 178 -1.22 -1.41 2.64
N ASN A 179 -0.17 -2.11 3.08
CA ASN A 179 0.44 -3.23 2.34
C ASN A 179 -0.37 -4.55 2.42
N CYS A 180 -1.28 -4.68 3.38
CA CYS A 180 -2.05 -5.91 3.66
C CYS A 180 -3.41 -5.95 2.96
N LEU A 181 -3.69 -4.99 2.08
CA LEU A 181 -5.02 -4.82 1.48
C LEU A 181 -5.27 -5.73 0.26
N CYS A 182 -4.31 -6.57 -0.16
CA CYS A 182 -4.34 -7.26 -1.46
C CYS A 182 -4.62 -8.77 -1.39
N ILE A 183 -5.38 -9.22 -0.38
CA ILE A 183 -5.70 -10.64 -0.14
C ILE A 183 -6.46 -11.32 -1.29
N ILE A 184 -7.54 -10.73 -1.83
CA ILE A 184 -8.27 -11.30 -2.98
C ILE A 184 -7.37 -11.39 -4.24
N PRO A 185 -6.62 -10.34 -4.64
CA PRO A 185 -5.57 -10.46 -5.65
C PRO A 185 -4.57 -11.59 -5.43
N ALA A 186 -4.12 -11.83 -4.19
CA ALA A 186 -3.19 -12.91 -3.86
C ALA A 186 -3.80 -14.29 -4.15
N ILE A 187 -5.01 -14.53 -3.64
CA ILE A 187 -5.77 -15.78 -3.84
C ILE A 187 -6.06 -15.99 -5.34
N LEU A 188 -6.52 -14.97 -6.05
CA LEU A 188 -6.81 -15.07 -7.48
C LEU A 188 -5.54 -15.28 -8.31
N SER A 189 -4.39 -14.70 -7.93
CA SER A 189 -3.10 -14.95 -8.61
C SER A 189 -2.70 -16.43 -8.54
N LEU A 190 -2.85 -17.05 -7.36
CA LEU A 190 -2.58 -18.47 -7.12
C LEU A 190 -3.52 -19.35 -7.98
N LEU A 191 -4.83 -19.10 -7.90
CA LEU A 191 -5.85 -19.87 -8.62
C LEU A 191 -5.77 -19.71 -10.14
N SER A 192 -5.31 -18.55 -10.61
CA SER A 192 -5.22 -18.21 -12.03
C SER A 192 -3.90 -18.64 -12.71
N ARG A 193 -3.07 -19.47 -12.06
CA ARG A 193 -1.76 -19.89 -12.61
C ARG A 193 -1.92 -20.89 -13.76
N ASN A 194 -1.46 -20.53 -14.96
CA ASN A 194 -1.46 -21.41 -16.14
C ASN A 194 -0.56 -22.65 -15.90
N SER A 195 -0.94 -23.82 -16.42
CA SER A 195 -0.13 -25.05 -16.32
C SER A 195 1.14 -24.98 -17.16
N ARG A 196 1.07 -24.29 -18.31
CA ARG A 196 2.21 -24.08 -19.25
C ARG A 196 3.18 -22.99 -18.76
N ASP A 197 3.36 -22.84 -17.45
CA ASP A 197 4.31 -21.90 -16.84
C ASP A 197 5.59 -22.62 -16.42
N SER A 198 6.74 -22.22 -16.98
CA SER A 198 8.03 -22.61 -16.43
C SER A 198 8.13 -22.15 -14.96
N LYS A 199 8.70 -23.01 -14.11
CA LYS A 199 8.82 -22.81 -12.66
C LYS A 199 7.48 -22.63 -11.91
N ARG A 200 6.36 -23.22 -12.41
CA ARG A 200 5.03 -23.18 -11.77
C ARG A 200 5.06 -23.54 -10.27
N PHE A 201 5.77 -24.59 -9.88
CA PHE A 201 5.85 -25.02 -8.48
C PHE A 201 6.42 -23.94 -7.55
N ILE A 202 7.53 -23.31 -7.95
CA ILE A 202 8.14 -22.20 -7.20
C ILE A 202 7.17 -21.01 -7.11
N LYS A 203 6.53 -20.64 -8.23
CA LYS A 203 5.53 -19.56 -8.27
C LYS A 203 4.37 -19.82 -7.30
N VAL A 204 3.85 -21.05 -7.26
CA VAL A 204 2.79 -21.47 -6.33
C VAL A 204 3.23 -21.37 -4.87
N ILE A 205 4.46 -21.78 -4.53
CA ILE A 205 5.00 -21.62 -3.17
C ILE A 205 5.08 -20.14 -2.77
N VAL A 206 5.57 -19.27 -3.65
CA VAL A 206 5.67 -17.83 -3.35
C VAL A 206 4.28 -17.18 -3.31
N ASP A 207 3.33 -17.59 -4.16
CA ASP A 207 1.93 -17.17 -4.10
C ASP A 207 1.29 -17.56 -2.74
N ILE A 208 1.54 -18.78 -2.23
CA ILE A 208 1.08 -19.22 -0.89
C ILE A 208 1.74 -18.41 0.23
N ALA A 209 3.07 -18.21 0.18
CA ALA A 209 3.79 -17.42 1.17
C ALA A 209 3.30 -15.95 1.20
N ALA A 210 2.97 -15.38 0.03
CA ALA A 210 2.39 -14.06 -0.09
C ALA A 210 1.00 -13.99 0.57
N ILE A 211 0.13 -14.99 0.38
CA ILE A 211 -1.17 -15.08 1.06
C ILE A 211 -1.01 -15.16 2.58
N VAL A 212 -0.12 -16.03 3.08
CA VAL A 212 0.16 -16.14 4.53
C VAL A 212 0.62 -14.80 5.09
N ALA A 213 1.55 -14.12 4.41
CA ALA A 213 2.00 -12.78 4.80
C ALA A 213 0.87 -11.73 4.81
N GLN A 214 -0.05 -11.73 3.84
CA GLN A 214 -1.20 -10.82 3.89
C GLN A 214 -2.08 -11.10 5.13
N VAL A 215 -2.38 -12.37 5.41
CA VAL A 215 -3.24 -12.78 6.54
C VAL A 215 -2.62 -12.46 7.89
N THR A 216 -1.28 -12.52 8.07
CA THR A 216 -0.67 -12.11 9.35
C THR A 216 -0.96 -10.67 9.71
N GLY A 217 -1.03 -9.76 8.72
CA GLY A 217 -1.38 -8.35 8.94
C GLY A 217 -2.77 -8.12 9.56
N PHE A 218 -3.70 -9.08 9.39
CA PHE A 218 -5.05 -8.99 9.96
C PHE A 218 -5.11 -9.38 11.44
N VAL A 219 -4.15 -10.16 11.92
CA VAL A 219 -4.17 -10.78 13.24
C VAL A 219 -3.14 -10.14 14.18
N VAL A 220 -2.00 -9.69 13.66
CA VAL A 220 -0.91 -9.11 14.45
C VAL A 220 -1.36 -7.86 15.22
N TRP A 221 -1.98 -6.86 14.57
CA TRP A 221 -2.33 -5.61 15.26
C TRP A 221 -3.47 -5.74 16.29
N PRO A 222 -4.60 -6.44 16.01
CA PRO A 222 -5.63 -6.64 17.02
C PRO A 222 -5.15 -7.38 18.27
N LEU A 223 -4.23 -8.35 18.11
CA LEU A 223 -3.63 -9.06 19.25
C LEU A 223 -2.63 -8.22 20.04
N LEU A 224 -1.89 -7.32 19.40
CA LEU A 224 -0.88 -6.48 20.06
C LEU A 224 -1.47 -5.31 20.83
N GLU A 225 -2.51 -4.66 20.30
CA GLU A 225 -3.14 -3.50 20.97
C GLU A 225 -4.33 -3.86 21.85
N ASN A 226 -4.87 -5.08 21.75
CA ASN A 226 -6.01 -5.57 22.52
C ASN A 226 -7.26 -4.65 22.46
N ARG A 227 -7.42 -3.89 21.37
CA ARG A 227 -8.58 -3.03 21.10
C ARG A 227 -9.60 -3.77 20.23
N PRO A 228 -10.88 -3.90 20.62
CA PRO A 228 -11.87 -4.67 19.87
C PRO A 228 -12.15 -4.09 18.48
N VAL A 229 -12.11 -2.76 18.33
CA VAL A 229 -12.33 -2.04 17.05
C VAL A 229 -11.38 -2.51 15.95
N LEU A 230 -10.15 -2.92 16.29
CA LEU A 230 -9.16 -3.37 15.32
C LEU A 230 -9.54 -4.69 14.64
N TRP A 231 -10.46 -5.50 15.19
CA TRP A 231 -10.95 -6.69 14.51
C TRP A 231 -11.78 -6.39 13.24
N LEU A 232 -12.10 -5.13 12.97
CA LEU A 232 -12.62 -4.67 11.68
C LEU A 232 -11.56 -4.72 10.55
N ILE A 233 -10.27 -4.80 10.85
CA ILE A 233 -9.16 -4.88 9.88
C ILE A 233 -9.39 -5.97 8.81
N PRO A 234 -9.55 -7.27 9.14
CA PRO A 234 -9.79 -8.30 8.14
C PRO A 234 -11.04 -8.05 7.28
N ILE A 235 -12.10 -7.49 7.87
CA ILE A 235 -13.36 -7.21 7.16
C ILE A 235 -13.12 -6.08 6.14
N SER A 236 -12.52 -4.97 6.56
CA SER A 236 -12.17 -3.83 5.69
C SER A 236 -11.21 -4.25 4.58
N ALA A 237 -10.12 -4.97 4.91
CA ALA A 237 -9.12 -5.39 3.94
C ALA A 237 -9.69 -6.37 2.90
N LEU A 238 -10.54 -7.31 3.32
CA LEU A 238 -11.26 -8.19 2.40
C LEU A 238 -12.14 -7.36 1.45
N CYS A 239 -12.93 -6.45 1.98
CA CYS A 239 -13.83 -5.59 1.23
C CYS A 239 -13.09 -4.70 0.21
N ILE A 240 -11.99 -4.04 0.61
CA ILE A 240 -11.15 -3.24 -0.30
C ILE A 240 -10.55 -4.14 -1.39
N SER A 241 -10.01 -5.32 -1.01
CA SER A 241 -9.34 -6.21 -1.95
C SER A 241 -10.25 -6.72 -3.08
N LEU A 242 -11.56 -6.79 -2.84
CA LEU A 242 -12.55 -7.12 -3.88
C LEU A 242 -12.51 -6.14 -5.05
N GLY A 243 -12.27 -4.83 -4.83
CA GLY A 243 -12.26 -3.83 -5.91
C GLY A 243 -11.21 -4.06 -7.00
N TRP A 244 -10.27 -4.99 -6.81
CA TRP A 244 -9.21 -5.31 -7.77
C TRP A 244 -9.37 -6.70 -8.42
N TRP A 245 -10.47 -7.42 -8.13
CA TRP A 245 -10.70 -8.80 -8.60
C TRP A 245 -10.58 -8.93 -10.13
N GLU A 246 -11.12 -7.96 -10.88
CA GLU A 246 -11.13 -7.97 -12.35
C GLU A 246 -9.72 -8.12 -12.94
N ASN A 247 -8.67 -7.58 -12.30
CA ASN A 247 -7.33 -7.64 -12.88
C ASN A 247 -6.72 -9.05 -12.79
N TYR A 248 -7.01 -9.78 -11.72
CA TYR A 248 -6.31 -11.01 -11.34
C TYR A 248 -6.93 -12.31 -11.88
N VAL A 249 -8.15 -12.26 -12.43
CA VAL A 249 -8.78 -13.42 -13.09
C VAL A 249 -8.29 -13.59 -14.53
N SER A 250 -7.78 -14.77 -14.88
CA SER A 250 -7.48 -15.16 -16.26
C SER A 250 -8.40 -16.27 -16.79
N ARG A 251 -8.53 -16.33 -18.12
CA ARG A 251 -9.34 -17.35 -18.82
C ARG A 251 -8.60 -18.67 -19.03
N GLN A 252 -7.26 -18.67 -18.93
CA GLN A 252 -6.39 -19.81 -19.23
C GLN A 252 -6.07 -20.70 -18.00
N SER A 253 -6.94 -20.68 -16.98
CA SER A 253 -6.74 -21.45 -15.75
C SER A 253 -6.92 -22.96 -16.02
N PRO A 254 -5.92 -23.80 -15.68
CA PRO A 254 -5.91 -25.23 -16.00
C PRO A 254 -6.65 -26.08 -14.97
N ILE A 255 -7.13 -25.47 -13.88
CA ILE A 255 -7.81 -26.15 -12.78
C ILE A 255 -9.18 -26.62 -13.28
N GLY A 256 -9.26 -27.92 -13.58
CA GLY A 256 -10.49 -28.70 -13.71
C GLY A 256 -11.37 -28.42 -14.93
N LYS A 257 -12.07 -29.46 -15.39
CA LYS A 257 -13.35 -29.31 -16.09
C LYS A 257 -14.50 -28.94 -15.13
N ASN A 258 -14.25 -29.00 -13.81
CA ASN A 258 -15.28 -28.99 -12.77
C ASN A 258 -15.41 -27.66 -12.02
N GLU A 259 -14.39 -26.81 -11.98
CA GLU A 259 -14.50 -25.46 -11.37
C GLU A 259 -14.96 -24.43 -12.41
N CYS A 260 -16.28 -24.37 -12.60
CA CYS A 260 -16.92 -23.42 -13.53
C CYS A 260 -16.62 -21.95 -13.17
N ILE A 261 -16.44 -21.65 -11.88
CA ILE A 261 -16.44 -20.28 -11.33
C ILE A 261 -15.33 -19.40 -11.92
N ILE A 262 -14.05 -19.82 -11.90
CA ILE A 262 -12.94 -18.98 -12.40
C ILE A 262 -13.07 -18.73 -13.91
N LYS A 263 -13.47 -19.74 -14.68
CA LYS A 263 -13.72 -19.62 -16.13
C LYS A 263 -14.93 -18.73 -16.42
N SER A 264 -15.95 -18.77 -15.55
CA SER A 264 -17.12 -17.89 -15.64
C SER A 264 -16.75 -16.43 -15.32
N LEU A 265 -16.00 -16.18 -14.24
CA LEU A 265 -15.44 -14.87 -13.90
C LEU A 265 -14.54 -14.32 -15.01
N GLY A 266 -13.77 -15.18 -15.68
CA GLY A 266 -12.94 -14.80 -16.84
C GLY A 266 -13.77 -14.35 -18.05
N ARG A 267 -14.89 -15.01 -18.34
CA ARG A 267 -15.85 -14.55 -19.36
C ARG A 267 -16.53 -13.25 -18.95
N LEU A 268 -16.99 -13.17 -17.71
CA LEU A 268 -17.63 -11.97 -17.14
C LEU A 268 -16.71 -10.74 -17.25
N LYS A 269 -15.42 -10.88 -16.91
CA LYS A 269 -14.38 -9.85 -17.07
C LYS A 269 -14.27 -9.33 -18.51
N GLU A 270 -14.28 -10.21 -19.52
CA GLU A 270 -14.20 -9.81 -20.93
C GLU A 270 -15.44 -9.01 -21.38
N GLU A 271 -16.62 -9.40 -20.90
CA GLU A 271 -17.89 -8.71 -21.16
C GLU A 271 -17.95 -7.35 -20.45
N LEU A 272 -17.61 -7.31 -19.16
CA LEU A 272 -17.52 -6.10 -18.35
C LEU A 272 -16.57 -5.06 -18.96
N SER A 273 -15.45 -5.50 -19.55
CA SER A 273 -14.52 -4.58 -20.21
C SER A 273 -15.10 -3.86 -21.44
N GLN A 274 -16.23 -4.33 -22.00
CA GLN A 274 -16.93 -3.68 -23.12
C GLN A 274 -18.05 -2.73 -22.64
N THR A 275 -18.65 -3.04 -21.47
CA THR A 275 -19.79 -2.32 -20.89
C THR A 275 -19.38 -1.32 -19.80
N ARG A 276 -18.12 -1.34 -19.36
CA ARG A 276 -17.54 -0.54 -18.25
C ARG A 276 -17.98 0.92 -18.27
N TYR A 277 -17.88 1.64 -19.38
CA TYR A 277 -18.25 3.06 -19.42
C TYR A 277 -19.75 3.32 -19.18
N PHE A 278 -20.63 2.41 -19.61
CA PHE A 278 -22.05 2.52 -19.30
C PHE A 278 -22.31 2.26 -17.81
N THR A 279 -21.71 1.20 -17.26
CA THR A 279 -21.84 0.85 -15.83
C THR A 279 -21.29 1.95 -14.92
N TYR A 280 -20.09 2.46 -15.18
CA TYR A 280 -19.41 3.45 -14.34
C TYR A 280 -20.03 4.85 -14.39
N ARG A 281 -20.90 5.16 -15.35
CA ARG A 281 -21.78 6.36 -15.29
C ARG A 281 -22.68 6.33 -14.05
N PHE A 282 -23.22 5.17 -13.69
CA PHE A 282 -24.08 5.01 -12.51
C PHE A 282 -23.27 4.69 -11.27
N MET A 283 -22.25 3.81 -11.39
CA MET A 283 -21.47 3.39 -10.23
C MET A 283 -20.64 4.51 -9.59
N SER A 284 -20.10 5.45 -10.36
CA SER A 284 -19.37 6.59 -9.77
C SER A 284 -20.27 7.45 -8.87
N VAL A 285 -21.50 7.76 -9.31
CA VAL A 285 -22.50 8.47 -8.49
C VAL A 285 -22.89 7.65 -7.25
N TRP A 286 -23.16 6.35 -7.44
CA TRP A 286 -23.50 5.45 -6.33
C TRP A 286 -22.40 5.39 -5.27
N LYS A 287 -21.13 5.28 -5.67
CA LYS A 287 -19.99 5.24 -4.75
C LYS A 287 -19.84 6.54 -3.95
N ILE A 288 -20.05 7.69 -4.58
CA ILE A 288 -20.04 8.99 -3.90
C ILE A 288 -21.14 9.05 -2.83
N VAL A 289 -22.37 8.66 -3.17
CA VAL A 289 -23.50 8.61 -2.22
C VAL A 289 -23.22 7.61 -1.11
N LEU A 290 -22.80 6.38 -1.44
CA LEU A 290 -22.53 5.33 -0.45
C LEU A 290 -21.40 5.71 0.51
N PHE A 291 -20.32 6.32 0.03
CA PHE A 291 -19.22 6.77 0.90
C PHE A 291 -19.70 7.87 1.87
N ALA A 292 -20.52 8.83 1.40
CA ALA A 292 -21.14 9.83 2.26
C ALA A 292 -22.11 9.20 3.28
N MET A 293 -22.92 8.22 2.89
CA MET A 293 -23.79 7.47 3.81
C MET A 293 -22.99 6.71 4.87
N CYS A 294 -21.81 6.16 4.53
CA CYS A 294 -20.94 5.54 5.52
C CYS A 294 -20.36 6.54 6.53
N ILE A 295 -20.10 7.79 6.14
CA ILE A 295 -19.67 8.85 7.08
C ILE A 295 -20.80 9.21 8.06
N LEU A 296 -22.02 9.37 7.56
CA LEU A 296 -23.19 9.64 8.40
C LEU A 296 -23.50 8.47 9.35
N PHE A 297 -23.29 7.23 8.90
CA PHE A 297 -23.42 6.04 9.74
C PHE A 297 -22.34 5.96 10.81
N HIS A 298 -21.08 6.27 10.49
CA HIS A 298 -19.98 6.35 11.46
C HIS A 298 -20.29 7.35 12.57
N LEU A 299 -20.69 8.59 12.23
CA LEU A 299 -21.10 9.60 13.21
C LEU A 299 -22.23 9.11 14.13
N TRP A 300 -23.23 8.43 13.57
CA TRP A 300 -24.33 7.86 14.35
C TRP A 300 -23.88 6.73 15.30
N VAL A 301 -22.95 5.87 14.88
CA VAL A 301 -22.35 4.83 15.74
C VAL A 301 -21.50 5.44 16.86
N ASP A 302 -20.80 6.54 16.56
CA ASP A 302 -20.00 7.34 17.50
C ASP A 302 -20.86 8.15 18.49
N GLY A 303 -22.20 8.12 18.36
CA GLY A 303 -23.15 8.83 19.22
C GLY A 303 -23.43 10.29 18.84
N ASP A 304 -22.86 10.78 17.73
CA ASP A 304 -23.08 12.14 17.24
C ASP A 304 -24.35 12.22 16.39
N GLU A 305 -25.00 13.39 16.36
CA GLU A 305 -26.13 13.61 15.45
C GLU A 305 -25.62 13.71 13.99
N PRO A 306 -26.14 12.91 13.03
CA PRO A 306 -25.71 13.00 11.63
C PRO A 306 -25.94 14.37 10.99
N ALA A 307 -26.79 15.21 11.58
CA ALA A 307 -26.98 16.61 11.18
C ALA A 307 -25.72 17.47 11.40
N MET A 308 -24.88 17.15 12.39
CA MET A 308 -23.63 17.87 12.68
C MET A 308 -22.69 17.90 11.47
N PHE A 309 -22.67 16.83 10.66
CA PHE A 309 -21.88 16.77 9.42
C PHE A 309 -22.17 17.93 8.44
N PHE A 310 -23.43 18.36 8.38
CA PHE A 310 -23.88 19.45 7.52
C PHE A 310 -23.95 20.81 8.25
N GLN A 311 -24.20 20.81 9.56
CA GLN A 311 -24.24 22.04 10.35
C GLN A 311 -22.84 22.61 10.63
N LEU A 312 -21.88 21.76 10.98
CA LEU A 312 -20.53 22.18 11.38
C LEU A 312 -19.58 22.45 10.20
N VAL A 313 -20.02 22.24 8.95
CA VAL A 313 -19.18 22.53 7.76
C VAL A 313 -18.82 24.01 7.63
N ALA A 314 -19.77 24.92 7.89
CA ALA A 314 -19.55 26.35 7.82
C ALA A 314 -18.61 26.89 8.93
N PRO A 315 -18.79 26.55 10.22
CA PRO A 315 -17.85 26.96 11.27
C PRO A 315 -16.49 26.25 11.19
N GLY A 316 -16.44 24.96 10.77
CA GLY A 316 -15.19 24.22 10.61
C GLY A 316 -14.24 24.79 9.55
N PHE A 317 -14.80 25.34 8.46
CA PHE A 317 -14.04 26.12 7.47
C PHE A 317 -14.06 27.64 7.73
N GLY A 318 -14.52 28.06 8.91
CA GLY A 318 -14.63 29.46 9.34
C GLY A 318 -13.75 29.78 10.56
N PRO A 319 -13.66 31.06 10.95
CA PRO A 319 -12.91 31.45 12.14
C PRO A 319 -13.62 30.95 13.41
N HIS A 320 -12.92 30.10 14.16
CA HIS A 320 -13.34 29.58 15.46
C HIS A 320 -12.12 29.50 16.41
N ASN A 321 -12.35 29.15 17.67
CA ASN A 321 -11.29 29.05 18.68
C ASN A 321 -11.09 27.59 19.12
N ILE A 322 -9.87 27.30 19.56
CA ILE A 322 -9.45 26.00 20.08
C ILE A 322 -9.06 26.19 21.55
N VAL A 323 -9.53 25.28 22.39
CA VAL A 323 -9.21 25.27 23.82
C VAL A 323 -7.85 24.58 24.01
N VAL A 324 -6.95 25.26 24.71
CA VAL A 324 -5.63 24.76 25.09
C VAL A 324 -5.58 24.72 26.62
N ASP A 325 -5.56 23.51 27.17
CA ASP A 325 -5.49 23.27 28.61
C ASP A 325 -4.04 23.27 29.08
N GLU A 326 -3.77 23.93 30.20
CA GLU A 326 -2.52 23.74 30.93
C GLU A 326 -2.50 22.42 31.70
N ILE A 327 -1.35 21.76 31.70
CA ILE A 327 -1.08 20.57 32.49
C ILE A 327 0.09 20.81 33.45
N VAL A 328 -0.04 20.30 34.67
CA VAL A 328 1.03 20.31 35.67
C VAL A 328 1.57 18.89 35.86
N ASP A 329 2.86 18.71 35.55
CA ASP A 329 3.58 17.48 35.87
C ASP A 329 3.77 17.35 37.39
N PHE A 330 3.12 16.36 38.00
CA PHE A 330 3.24 16.08 39.44
C PHE A 330 4.65 15.71 39.91
N LEU A 331 5.59 15.45 38.99
CA LEU A 331 6.97 15.09 39.32
C LEU A 331 7.85 16.26 39.81
N GLN A 332 7.30 17.48 39.87
CA GLN A 332 7.97 18.66 40.45
C GLN A 332 7.45 19.04 41.85
N GLN A 333 6.83 18.13 42.61
CA GLN A 333 6.69 18.32 44.06
C GLN A 333 8.02 18.00 44.76
N PRO A 334 8.62 18.93 45.52
CA PRO A 334 9.71 18.57 46.43
C PRO A 334 9.14 17.64 47.50
N VAL A 335 9.57 16.38 47.46
CA VAL A 335 9.22 15.38 48.49
C VAL A 335 9.55 16.00 49.85
N PRO A 336 8.61 16.06 50.82
CA PRO A 336 8.94 16.57 52.15
C PRO A 336 10.06 15.72 52.72
N TYR A 337 11.17 16.36 53.05
CA TYR A 337 12.31 15.74 53.69
C TYR A 337 11.87 15.18 55.04
N CYS A 338 11.68 13.86 55.13
CA CYS A 338 11.49 13.18 56.41
C CYS A 338 12.80 13.26 57.19
N ASP A 339 12.93 14.31 58.01
CA ASP A 339 14.01 14.42 58.97
C ASP A 339 13.88 13.32 60.03
N SER A 340 14.72 12.30 59.90
CA SER A 340 14.70 11.10 60.73
C SER A 340 15.32 11.34 62.11
N THR A 341 14.86 12.34 62.87
CA THR A 341 15.19 12.50 64.30
C THR A 341 14.14 13.24 65.15
N ARG A 342 12.96 12.64 65.35
CA ARG A 342 12.28 12.55 66.68
C ARG A 342 10.96 11.78 66.61
N ILE A 343 10.87 10.69 67.37
CA ILE A 343 9.61 10.04 67.74
C ILE A 343 9.26 10.47 69.17
N PRO A 344 8.23 11.29 69.40
CA PRO A 344 7.53 11.33 70.67
C PRO A 344 6.41 10.27 70.65
N PHE A 345 6.44 9.35 71.61
CA PHE A 345 5.29 8.49 71.90
C PHE A 345 4.10 9.34 72.31
N VAL A 346 2.95 9.17 71.65
CA VAL A 346 1.64 9.55 72.19
C VAL A 346 0.67 8.40 71.98
N PHE A 347 0.23 7.80 73.08
CA PHE A 347 -0.85 6.82 73.08
C PHE A 347 -2.19 7.51 72.79
N HIS A 348 -3.04 6.88 71.98
CA HIS A 348 -4.49 7.01 72.13
C HIS A 348 -5.16 5.67 71.87
N HIS A 349 -5.83 5.14 72.91
CA HIS A 349 -6.87 4.12 72.75
C HIS A 349 -8.01 4.68 71.89
N PHE A 350 -8.67 3.85 71.08
CA PHE A 350 -10.13 3.64 71.17
C PHE A 350 -10.57 2.36 70.42
N ASP A 351 -11.85 2.02 70.53
CA ASP A 351 -12.37 0.64 70.61
C ASP A 351 -12.92 0.02 69.30
N GLN A 352 -13.38 -1.23 69.40
CA GLN A 352 -13.85 -2.11 68.31
C GLN A 352 -15.07 -1.59 67.51
N GLY A 353 -15.11 -1.89 66.20
CA GLY A 353 -16.26 -1.54 65.33
C GLY A 353 -16.33 -2.32 63.99
N SER A 354 -17.07 -3.43 64.01
CA SER A 354 -17.50 -4.32 62.91
C SER A 354 -17.59 -3.76 61.47
N LEU A 355 -17.12 -4.53 60.46
CA LEU A 355 -17.67 -4.50 59.09
C LEU A 355 -17.56 -5.86 58.39
N LYS A 356 -18.56 -6.19 57.56
CA LYS A 356 -18.92 -7.55 57.10
C LYS A 356 -18.33 -7.91 55.73
N GLN A 357 -18.03 -9.20 55.53
CA GLN A 357 -17.89 -9.80 54.20
C GLN A 357 -19.25 -9.91 53.47
N PRO A 358 -19.31 -9.74 52.14
CA PRO A 358 -20.39 -10.28 51.31
C PRO A 358 -20.11 -11.74 50.92
N ARG A 359 -21.20 -12.52 50.75
CA ARG A 359 -21.19 -13.99 50.59
C ARG A 359 -21.17 -14.45 49.13
N PHE A 360 -20.72 -15.69 48.91
CA PHE A 360 -20.98 -16.51 47.72
C PHE A 360 -21.96 -17.65 48.07
N VAL A 361 -23.01 -17.88 47.27
CA VAL A 361 -23.89 -19.07 47.27
C VAL A 361 -24.59 -19.20 45.89
N PRO A 362 -25.10 -20.38 45.45
CA PRO A 362 -24.52 -21.00 44.24
C PRO A 362 -25.55 -21.68 43.29
N ALA A 363 -25.05 -22.65 42.51
CA ALA A 363 -25.73 -23.84 41.96
C ALA A 363 -26.25 -23.80 40.51
N SER A 364 -25.68 -24.66 39.66
CA SER A 364 -26.37 -25.88 39.20
C SER A 364 -25.37 -26.83 38.53
N GLY A 365 -25.49 -28.13 38.78
CA GLY A 365 -24.70 -29.15 38.08
C GLY A 365 -25.51 -30.45 37.97
N HIS A 366 -25.83 -30.85 36.74
CA HIS A 366 -26.46 -32.14 36.47
C HIS A 366 -25.39 -33.21 36.24
N ALA A 367 -25.55 -34.35 36.91
CA ALA A 367 -24.63 -35.47 36.81
C ALA A 367 -24.91 -36.34 35.57
N LEU A 368 -23.85 -36.89 34.96
CA LEU A 368 -23.96 -38.14 34.22
C LEU A 368 -22.72 -39.01 34.42
N ARG A 369 -22.95 -40.31 34.36
CA ARG A 369 -22.19 -41.39 35.03
C ARG A 369 -21.64 -42.33 33.98
N LEU A 370 -20.38 -42.77 34.07
CA LEU A 370 -19.94 -44.05 33.48
C LEU A 370 -18.69 -44.62 34.19
N ARG A 371 -18.51 -45.94 34.09
CA ARG A 371 -17.58 -46.78 34.89
C ARG A 371 -16.25 -47.05 34.16
N GLY A 372 -15.20 -47.38 34.92
CA GLY A 372 -14.28 -48.47 34.54
C GLY A 372 -12.82 -48.37 35.01
N GLY A 373 -12.21 -49.49 35.43
CA GLY A 373 -10.80 -49.76 35.09
C GLY A 373 -9.70 -49.82 36.18
N LEU A 374 -9.74 -50.85 37.04
CA LEU A 374 -8.59 -51.62 37.59
C LEU A 374 -7.12 -51.06 37.67
N ARG A 375 -6.61 -51.09 38.92
CA ARG A 375 -5.35 -51.75 39.41
C ARG A 375 -3.97 -51.50 38.74
N ARG A 376 -3.07 -50.82 39.48
CA ARG A 376 -1.85 -51.31 40.18
C ARG A 376 -1.09 -50.08 40.74
N ALA A 377 -0.70 -49.89 42.00
CA ALA A 377 -0.27 -50.71 43.15
C ALA A 377 1.26 -50.57 43.43
N ARG A 378 1.59 -49.85 44.52
CA ARG A 378 2.77 -50.00 45.43
C ARG A 378 4.19 -49.80 44.84
N LEU A 379 5.23 -49.53 45.62
CA LEU A 379 5.47 -48.81 46.91
C LEU A 379 7.00 -48.84 47.12
N GLY A 380 7.65 -47.86 47.74
CA GLY A 380 9.09 -47.97 48.02
C GLY A 380 9.74 -46.73 48.61
N SER A 381 9.84 -46.67 49.95
CA SER A 381 10.53 -45.61 50.68
C SER A 381 12.06 -45.76 50.63
N GLY A 382 12.79 -44.65 50.70
CA GLY A 382 14.23 -44.63 50.90
C GLY A 382 14.69 -43.34 51.58
N VAL A 383 15.14 -43.45 52.83
CA VAL A 383 15.78 -42.39 53.62
C VAL A 383 17.28 -42.67 53.65
N ILE A 384 18.14 -41.64 53.58
CA ILE A 384 19.40 -41.51 54.36
C ILE A 384 20.08 -40.15 54.13
N ARG A 385 20.92 -39.77 55.10
CA ARG A 385 21.53 -38.47 55.39
C ARG A 385 22.96 -38.27 54.83
N ASP A 386 23.39 -37.01 54.89
CA ASP A 386 24.76 -36.47 55.12
C ASP A 386 25.94 -36.87 54.21
N LYS A 387 26.57 -35.85 53.59
CA LYS A 387 27.87 -35.33 54.10
C LYS A 387 28.31 -33.99 53.49
N ILE A 388 29.16 -33.30 54.25
CA ILE A 388 29.69 -31.94 54.08
C ILE A 388 31.13 -31.99 53.55
N VAL A 389 31.54 -31.03 52.71
CA VAL A 389 32.91 -30.48 52.71
C VAL A 389 32.86 -28.95 52.55
N HIS A 390 33.64 -28.25 53.37
CA HIS A 390 33.77 -26.79 53.46
C HIS A 390 35.05 -26.31 52.78
N LEU A 391 35.08 -25.06 52.28
CA LEU A 391 36.25 -24.18 52.45
C LEU A 391 35.85 -22.69 52.38
N SER A 392 36.66 -21.81 52.95
CA SER A 392 36.26 -20.48 53.46
C SER A 392 37.36 -19.43 53.21
N ILE A 393 37.23 -18.21 53.81
CA ILE A 393 38.25 -17.13 54.01
C ILE A 393 38.44 -16.20 52.78
N ARG A 394 38.42 -14.85 52.84
CA ARG A 394 38.26 -13.81 53.91
C ARG A 394 37.80 -12.44 53.32
N ARG A 395 37.22 -11.55 54.14
CA ARG A 395 37.36 -10.06 54.06
C ARG A 395 38.39 -9.60 55.14
N PRO A 396 39.03 -8.41 55.06
CA PRO A 396 38.46 -7.08 55.45
C PRO A 396 38.84 -5.99 54.40
N ARG A 397 38.83 -4.66 54.59
CA ARG A 397 38.48 -3.72 55.69
C ARG A 397 37.83 -2.44 55.10
N VAL A 398 37.67 -1.37 55.90
CA VAL A 398 37.28 0.00 55.54
C VAL A 398 38.32 0.96 56.14
N GLU A 399 38.58 2.11 55.50
CA GLU A 399 39.18 3.27 56.17
C GLU A 399 38.68 4.59 55.53
N HIS A 400 38.46 5.62 56.37
CA HIS A 400 38.03 6.97 55.98
C HIS A 400 39.17 7.96 56.23
N SER A 401 39.34 8.97 55.37
CA SER A 401 40.10 10.19 55.68
C SER A 401 39.52 11.41 54.96
N SER A 402 39.85 12.62 55.42
CA SER A 402 38.94 13.76 55.39
C SER A 402 39.54 15.12 55.00
N ARG A 403 38.89 15.78 54.03
CA ARG A 403 38.94 17.25 53.74
C ARG A 403 40.34 17.82 53.32
N PRO A 404 40.49 19.14 53.08
CA PRO A 404 40.03 19.82 51.86
C PRO A 404 41.13 20.74 51.24
N LEU A 405 40.88 21.34 50.05
CA LEU A 405 41.18 22.76 49.70
C LEU A 405 41.02 23.04 48.19
N SER A 406 41.00 24.33 47.84
CA SER A 406 40.54 24.90 46.56
C SER A 406 41.70 25.58 45.76
N PRO A 407 41.53 26.62 44.92
CA PRO A 407 41.79 26.49 43.48
C PRO A 407 42.89 27.44 42.91
N VAL A 408 43.65 27.01 41.89
CA VAL A 408 44.56 27.91 41.14
C VAL A 408 44.61 27.55 39.64
N SER A 409 44.56 28.58 38.78
CA SER A 409 44.73 28.49 37.31
C SER A 409 46.11 28.97 36.87
N PHE A 410 46.66 28.47 35.77
CA PHE A 410 47.60 29.17 34.83
C PHE A 410 47.95 28.17 33.69
N ARG A 411 48.29 28.47 32.43
CA ARG A 411 47.97 29.50 31.42
C ARG A 411 48.79 29.11 30.15
N SER A 412 48.12 28.98 28.99
CA SER A 412 48.60 29.20 27.59
C SER A 412 50.02 28.85 27.13
N HIS A 413 50.12 28.04 26.05
CA HIS A 413 50.74 28.31 24.72
C HIS A 413 50.69 27.02 23.86
N SER A 414 50.68 26.94 22.53
CA SER A 414 50.38 27.81 21.38
C SER A 414 50.73 26.99 20.11
N GLY A 415 49.85 26.93 19.07
CA GLY A 415 50.13 26.33 17.75
C GLY A 415 50.16 24.78 17.66
N SER A 416 49.84 24.11 16.54
CA SER A 416 49.30 24.58 15.26
C SER A 416 48.62 23.46 14.41
N MET A 417 47.65 23.86 13.60
CA MET A 417 47.16 23.27 12.33
C MET A 417 46.70 21.77 12.16
N ILE A 418 45.44 21.68 11.71
CA ILE A 418 44.90 20.83 10.61
C ILE A 418 44.89 19.29 10.81
N ARG A 419 43.72 18.81 11.26
CA ARG A 419 42.99 17.69 10.62
C ARG A 419 41.51 17.70 11.02
N GLN A 420 40.65 18.30 10.19
CA GLN A 420 39.19 18.17 10.35
C GLN A 420 38.73 16.80 9.80
N SER A 421 38.76 15.78 10.66
CA SER A 421 37.96 14.58 10.46
C SER A 421 36.57 14.80 11.06
N PHE A 422 35.55 14.99 10.21
CA PHE A 422 34.15 15.01 10.63
C PHE A 422 33.71 13.59 11.01
N SER A 423 34.13 13.14 12.20
CA SER A 423 33.62 11.91 12.81
C SER A 423 32.35 12.25 13.58
N TYR A 424 31.19 12.00 12.97
CA TYR A 424 29.89 12.01 13.65
C TYR A 424 29.81 10.83 14.63
N ARG A 425 30.56 10.93 15.74
CA ARG A 425 30.41 10.03 16.88
C ARG A 425 29.13 10.44 17.60
N PHE A 426 28.02 9.76 17.28
CA PHE A 426 26.79 9.81 18.06
C PHE A 426 27.10 9.34 19.50
N GLN A 427 27.47 10.27 20.37
CA GLN A 427 27.39 10.04 21.81
C GLN A 427 25.92 10.13 22.18
N ILE A 428 25.30 8.97 22.36
CA ILE A 428 24.04 8.86 23.09
C ILE A 428 24.38 9.20 24.54
N GLN A 429 24.26 10.49 24.87
CA GLN A 429 24.26 10.93 26.24
C GLN A 429 22.93 10.47 26.83
N ALA A 430 22.97 9.50 27.74
CA ALA A 430 21.80 9.02 28.45
C ALA A 430 21.35 10.12 29.44
N THR A 431 20.57 11.07 28.96
CA THR A 431 19.95 12.10 29.80
C THR A 431 18.86 11.45 30.65
N VAL A 432 19.25 10.99 31.85
CA VAL A 432 18.30 10.71 32.93
C VAL A 432 17.78 12.06 33.40
N GLY A 433 16.76 12.55 32.70
CA GLY A 433 16.32 13.94 32.74
C GLY A 433 15.74 14.41 31.40
N GLY A 434 14.96 13.56 30.74
CA GLY A 434 14.08 13.94 29.64
C GLY A 434 12.66 13.55 30.01
N THR A 435 11.69 14.44 29.81
CA THR A 435 10.29 14.26 30.17
C THR A 435 9.63 13.17 29.31
N SER A 436 9.78 11.91 29.73
CA SER A 436 8.92 10.83 29.29
C SER A 436 7.53 11.04 29.92
N LEU A 437 6.65 11.76 29.22
CA LEU A 437 5.22 11.82 29.55
C LEU A 437 4.69 10.37 29.69
N PRO A 438 4.21 9.97 30.88
CA PRO A 438 3.49 8.72 31.04
C PRO A 438 2.15 8.78 30.29
N ASP A 439 1.45 7.65 30.26
CA ASP A 439 0.09 7.57 29.73
C ASP A 439 -0.79 8.73 30.26
N LEU A 440 -1.45 9.44 29.35
CA LEU A 440 -2.08 10.75 29.61
C LEU A 440 -3.39 10.65 30.44
N SER A 441 -3.62 9.48 31.04
CA SER A 441 -4.73 9.11 31.90
C SER A 441 -4.58 9.63 33.35
N ASN A 442 -3.38 10.04 33.77
CA ASN A 442 -3.06 10.46 35.14
C ASN A 442 -2.79 11.98 35.31
N VAL A 443 -3.09 12.80 34.30
CA VAL A 443 -2.79 14.24 34.33
C VAL A 443 -3.97 15.04 34.88
N THR A 444 -3.76 15.77 35.99
CA THR A 444 -4.74 16.75 36.47
C THR A 444 -4.61 18.05 35.69
N LEU A 445 -5.70 18.46 35.05
CA LEU A 445 -5.83 19.79 34.46
C LEU A 445 -5.87 20.83 35.59
N THR A 446 -5.08 21.91 35.50
CA THR A 446 -5.12 23.03 36.46
C THR A 446 -6.34 23.92 36.31
N GLY A 447 -7.13 23.74 35.24
CA GLY A 447 -8.36 24.49 34.97
C GLY A 447 -8.14 25.86 34.33
N GLU A 448 -6.89 26.27 34.08
CA GLU A 448 -6.57 27.46 33.29
C GLU A 448 -6.56 27.08 31.80
N ALA A 449 -7.69 27.32 31.12
CA ALA A 449 -7.89 27.04 29.71
C ALA A 449 -7.70 28.31 28.87
N VAL A 450 -6.80 28.26 27.89
CA VAL A 450 -6.49 29.38 26.99
C VAL A 450 -7.12 29.15 25.63
N ASN A 451 -7.91 30.11 25.16
CA ASN A 451 -8.52 30.08 23.83
C ASN A 451 -7.54 30.63 22.77
N VAL A 452 -7.18 29.79 21.81
CA VAL A 452 -6.31 30.16 20.67
C VAL A 452 -7.12 30.15 19.38
N ALA A 453 -6.96 31.14 18.51
CA ALA A 453 -7.67 31.21 17.24
C ALA A 453 -7.23 30.09 16.28
N ALA A 454 -8.18 29.35 15.70
CA ALA A 454 -7.92 28.26 14.78
C ALA A 454 -7.38 28.76 13.43
N VAL A 455 -6.43 28.01 12.85
CA VAL A 455 -5.94 28.23 11.49
C VAL A 455 -6.83 27.45 10.52
N TYR A 456 -8.10 27.84 10.43
CA TYR A 456 -9.20 27.18 9.70
C TYR A 456 -8.95 26.95 8.19
N LYS A 457 -7.92 27.59 7.61
CA LYS A 457 -7.49 27.34 6.22
C LYS A 457 -6.63 26.09 6.06
N SER A 458 -6.12 25.52 7.16
CA SER A 458 -5.21 24.37 7.14
C SER A 458 -5.80 23.12 6.46
N PRO A 459 -7.07 22.71 6.73
CA PRO A 459 -7.69 21.59 6.03
C PRO A 459 -7.78 21.82 4.51
N GLN A 460 -8.07 23.06 4.08
CA GLN A 460 -8.15 23.43 2.66
C GLN A 460 -6.81 23.29 1.94
N TYR A 461 -5.71 23.73 2.56
CA TYR A 461 -4.37 23.58 2.00
C TYR A 461 -3.95 22.11 1.90
N VAL A 462 -4.17 21.32 2.96
CA VAL A 462 -3.83 19.89 2.97
C VAL A 462 -4.66 19.12 1.94
N LEU A 463 -5.96 19.44 1.78
CA LEU A 463 -6.82 18.90 0.74
C LEU A 463 -6.31 19.22 -0.67
N LEU A 464 -5.93 20.47 -0.94
CA LEU A 464 -5.41 20.88 -2.24
C LEU A 464 -4.10 20.15 -2.57
N ILE A 465 -3.18 20.06 -1.60
CA ILE A 465 -1.91 19.31 -1.75
C ILE A 465 -2.20 17.85 -2.06
N GLN A 466 -3.10 17.20 -1.31
CA GLN A 466 -3.48 15.80 -1.52
C GLN A 466 -4.06 15.56 -2.93
N VAL A 467 -5.05 16.36 -3.35
CA VAL A 467 -5.69 16.19 -4.67
C VAL A 467 -4.69 16.38 -5.80
N LEU A 468 -3.82 17.40 -5.73
CA LEU A 468 -2.79 17.66 -6.73
C LEU A 468 -1.70 16.57 -6.75
N ALA A 469 -1.24 16.12 -5.58
CA ALA A 469 -0.22 15.08 -5.47
C ALA A 469 -0.73 13.74 -6.01
N ALA A 470 -1.95 13.31 -5.62
CA ALA A 470 -2.54 12.09 -6.15
C ALA A 470 -2.77 12.17 -7.67
N TYR A 471 -3.18 13.32 -8.19
CA TYR A 471 -3.34 13.55 -9.63
C TYR A 471 -2.01 13.52 -10.39
N PHE A 472 -0.96 14.15 -9.86
CA PHE A 472 0.38 14.11 -10.46
C PHE A 472 0.97 12.70 -10.47
N CYS A 473 0.81 11.94 -9.38
CA CYS A 473 1.23 10.55 -9.30
C CYS A 473 0.54 9.71 -10.41
N TYR A 474 -0.78 9.85 -10.57
CA TYR A 474 -1.54 9.20 -11.63
C TYR A 474 -1.10 9.62 -13.04
N ILE A 475 -0.98 10.92 -13.34
CA ILE A 475 -0.71 11.39 -14.70
C ILE A 475 0.70 11.05 -15.17
N PHE A 476 1.72 11.21 -14.31
CA PHE A 476 3.11 10.87 -14.63
C PHE A 476 3.33 9.35 -14.63
N GLY A 477 2.68 8.59 -13.73
CA GLY A 477 2.74 7.13 -13.78
C GLY A 477 2.11 6.56 -15.07
N LYS A 478 0.96 7.10 -15.47
CA LYS A 478 0.31 6.79 -16.76
C LYS A 478 1.18 7.19 -17.96
N PHE A 479 1.91 8.30 -17.89
CA PHE A 479 2.88 8.70 -18.90
C PHE A 479 4.04 7.70 -18.99
N ALA A 480 4.65 7.31 -17.85
CA ALA A 480 5.71 6.31 -17.76
C ALA A 480 5.30 4.97 -18.40
N CYS A 481 4.07 4.51 -18.14
CA CYS A 481 3.50 3.31 -18.76
C CYS A 481 3.34 3.46 -20.29
N LYS A 482 2.90 4.62 -20.79
CA LYS A 482 2.74 4.88 -22.24
C LYS A 482 4.07 4.90 -23.00
N ILE A 483 5.13 5.39 -22.39
CA ILE A 483 6.47 5.45 -23.03
C ILE A 483 7.34 4.22 -22.75
N VAL A 484 6.77 3.20 -22.09
CA VAL A 484 7.40 1.89 -21.82
C VAL A 484 8.62 1.97 -20.88
N ILE A 485 8.63 2.94 -19.96
CA ILE A 485 9.63 3.03 -18.88
C ILE A 485 9.12 2.53 -17.52
N GLN A 486 8.02 1.75 -17.53
CA GLN A 486 7.27 1.42 -16.30
C GLN A 486 8.13 0.74 -15.23
N GLY A 487 9.13 -0.08 -15.59
CA GLY A 487 9.99 -0.74 -14.58
C GLY A 487 10.71 0.27 -13.69
N PHE A 488 11.32 1.30 -14.29
CA PHE A 488 12.08 2.31 -13.55
C PHE A 488 11.19 3.41 -12.96
N SER A 489 10.35 4.07 -13.77
CA SER A 489 9.61 5.28 -13.33
C SER A 489 8.16 5.03 -12.88
N TYR A 490 7.76 3.77 -12.66
CA TYR A 490 6.43 3.43 -12.16
C TYR A 490 6.47 2.31 -11.10
N ALA A 491 6.96 1.13 -11.46
CA ALA A 491 7.00 -0.05 -10.60
C ALA A 491 7.89 0.16 -9.36
N PHE A 492 9.10 0.69 -9.55
CA PHE A 492 10.02 0.96 -8.46
C PHE A 492 9.52 2.09 -7.53
N PRO A 493 9.13 3.29 -8.02
CA PRO A 493 8.55 4.33 -7.19
C PRO A 493 7.37 3.86 -6.34
N ILE A 494 6.39 3.17 -6.93
CA ILE A 494 5.14 2.82 -6.24
C ILE A 494 5.38 1.80 -5.11
N ASN A 495 6.31 0.86 -5.26
CA ASN A 495 6.70 -0.03 -4.15
C ASN A 495 7.60 0.67 -3.11
N LEU A 496 8.27 1.78 -3.47
CA LEU A 496 9.13 2.55 -2.57
C LEU A 496 8.38 3.63 -1.75
N VAL A 497 7.18 4.05 -2.17
CA VAL A 497 6.35 5.05 -1.46
C VAL A 497 6.18 4.69 0.02
N ILE A 498 5.69 3.49 0.34
CA ILE A 498 5.36 3.13 1.73
C ILE A 498 6.63 3.03 2.61
N PRO A 499 7.73 2.37 2.21
CA PRO A 499 8.99 2.43 2.95
C PRO A 499 9.46 3.85 3.25
N LEU A 500 9.40 4.78 2.28
CA LEU A 500 9.83 6.16 2.51
C LEU A 500 8.87 6.92 3.41
N VAL A 501 7.55 6.76 3.24
CA VAL A 501 6.52 7.35 4.12
C VAL A 501 6.70 6.87 5.56
N VAL A 502 6.89 5.57 5.79
CA VAL A 502 7.14 5.00 7.13
C VAL A 502 8.38 5.62 7.77
N ASN A 503 9.51 5.70 7.04
CA ASN A 503 10.73 6.30 7.57
C ASN A 503 10.57 7.80 7.85
N MET A 504 9.89 8.55 6.97
CA MET A 504 9.61 9.98 7.17
C MET A 504 8.67 10.22 8.36
N LEU A 505 7.64 9.39 8.55
CA LEU A 505 6.74 9.48 9.69
C LEU A 505 7.45 9.18 11.02
N ILE A 506 8.28 8.12 11.08
CA ILE A 506 9.08 7.81 12.27
C ILE A 506 10.03 8.98 12.59
N ALA A 507 10.72 9.54 11.59
CA ALA A 507 11.60 10.68 11.77
C ALA A 507 10.83 11.93 12.26
N ALA A 508 9.69 12.26 11.65
CA ALA A 508 8.87 13.41 12.04
C ALA A 508 8.33 13.28 13.47
N CYS A 509 7.81 12.10 13.85
CA CYS A 509 7.35 11.83 15.21
C CYS A 509 8.51 11.88 16.22
N GLY A 510 9.66 11.29 15.89
CA GLY A 510 10.85 11.33 16.74
C GLY A 510 11.37 12.75 16.98
N ILE A 511 11.33 13.61 15.96
CA ILE A 511 11.74 15.01 16.08
C ILE A 511 10.75 15.81 16.95
N ARG A 512 9.42 15.72 16.69
CA ARG A 512 8.42 16.46 17.49
C ARG A 512 8.43 16.03 18.96
N ASN A 513 8.74 14.77 19.26
CA ASN A 513 8.78 14.30 20.65
C ASN A 513 10.11 14.58 21.35
N GLY A 514 11.15 14.99 20.60
CA GLY A 514 12.35 15.61 21.17
C GLY A 514 12.17 17.11 21.43
N ASP A 515 11.44 17.81 20.56
CA ASP A 515 11.04 19.21 20.73
C ASP A 515 9.63 19.44 20.14
N THR A 516 8.64 19.63 21.03
CA THR A 516 7.23 19.88 20.67
C THR A 516 7.07 21.08 19.74
N CYS A 517 7.97 22.07 19.84
CA CYS A 517 7.94 23.30 19.06
C CYS A 517 8.70 23.23 17.73
N PHE A 518 9.30 22.09 17.35
CA PHE A 518 10.13 21.99 16.14
C PHE A 518 9.37 22.36 14.84
N PHE A 519 8.10 21.98 14.73
CA PHE A 519 7.27 22.25 13.55
C PHE A 519 6.49 23.58 13.61
N HIS A 520 6.72 24.38 14.66
CA HIS A 520 6.03 25.65 14.89
C HIS A 520 6.15 26.59 13.68
N GLY A 521 5.01 27.13 13.24
CA GLY A 521 4.92 28.01 12.07
C GLY A 521 4.91 27.29 10.70
N THR A 522 5.17 25.98 10.65
CA THR A 522 4.97 25.16 9.43
C THR A 522 3.70 24.33 9.49
N ILE A 523 3.44 23.70 10.64
CA ILE A 523 2.20 22.99 10.97
C ILE A 523 1.58 23.72 12.16
N PRO A 524 0.26 23.97 12.21
CA PRO A 524 -0.39 24.52 13.39
C PRO A 524 -0.11 23.65 14.62
N ASP A 525 0.21 24.26 15.75
CA ASP A 525 0.72 23.53 16.93
C ASP A 525 -0.28 22.49 17.46
N TYR A 526 -1.58 22.73 17.27
CA TYR A 526 -2.68 21.82 17.62
C TYR A 526 -2.87 20.63 16.67
N LEU A 527 -2.18 20.57 15.52
CA LEU A 527 -2.30 19.46 14.56
C LEU A 527 -1.03 18.61 14.52
N PHE A 528 -1.21 17.29 14.51
CA PHE A 528 -0.13 16.35 14.20
C PHE A 528 -0.61 14.96 13.78
N PHE A 529 0.30 14.12 13.31
CA PHE A 529 0.07 12.69 13.17
C PHE A 529 -0.16 11.99 14.53
N GLU A 530 -0.82 10.84 14.54
CA GLU A 530 -0.88 9.99 15.74
C GLU A 530 0.47 9.30 15.96
N SER A 531 1.22 9.78 16.97
CA SER A 531 2.61 9.37 17.22
C SER A 531 2.69 8.06 18.03
N PRO A 532 3.45 7.05 17.56
CA PRO A 532 3.53 5.74 18.23
C PRO A 532 4.32 5.82 19.53
N THR A 533 3.89 5.15 20.60
CA THR A 533 4.48 5.27 21.95
C THR A 533 5.97 4.90 22.10
N VAL A 534 6.64 4.37 21.07
CA VAL A 534 8.06 3.98 21.08
C VAL A 534 8.78 4.57 19.86
N TYR A 535 9.78 5.41 20.12
CA TYR A 535 10.40 6.30 19.11
C TYR A 535 11.79 5.89 18.63
N SER A 536 12.49 5.05 19.40
CA SER A 536 13.83 4.58 19.02
C SER A 536 13.73 3.55 17.90
N LEU A 537 14.38 3.81 16.76
CA LEU A 537 14.42 2.87 15.63
C LEU A 537 14.91 1.47 16.04
N SER A 538 15.87 1.36 16.96
CA SER A 538 16.37 0.07 17.43
C SER A 538 15.34 -0.69 18.27
N ASP A 539 14.59 -0.01 19.14
CA ASP A 539 13.55 -0.65 19.96
C ASP A 539 12.28 -0.93 19.14
N PHE A 540 11.95 -0.08 18.18
CA PHE A 540 10.86 -0.31 17.23
C PHE A 540 11.13 -1.55 16.35
N ILE A 541 12.35 -1.68 15.81
CA ILE A 541 12.76 -2.85 15.01
C ILE A 541 12.84 -4.12 15.87
N SER A 542 13.42 -4.05 17.07
CA SER A 542 13.67 -5.24 17.90
C SER A 542 12.50 -5.69 18.78
N ARG A 543 11.71 -4.76 19.35
CA ARG A 543 10.64 -5.09 20.31
C ARG A 543 9.25 -5.17 19.69
N GLN A 544 8.94 -4.34 18.67
CA GLN A 544 7.61 -4.32 18.04
C GLN A 544 7.49 -5.20 16.78
N MET A 545 8.48 -6.09 16.54
CA MET A 545 8.52 -6.95 15.35
C MET A 545 8.40 -6.17 14.03
N ALA A 546 8.92 -4.94 13.95
CA ALA A 546 8.79 -4.11 12.75
C ALA A 546 9.54 -4.64 11.51
N TRP A 547 10.16 -5.82 11.56
CA TRP A 547 10.56 -6.54 10.35
C TRP A 547 9.38 -7.23 9.65
N ILE A 548 8.25 -7.48 10.33
CA ILE A 548 7.08 -8.16 9.76
C ILE A 548 6.43 -7.36 8.63
N TRP A 549 6.40 -6.01 8.70
CA TRP A 549 5.83 -5.22 7.60
C TRP A 549 6.64 -5.30 6.29
N LEU A 550 7.92 -5.69 6.36
CA LEU A 550 8.72 -6.01 5.18
C LEU A 550 8.20 -7.29 4.48
N LEU A 551 7.67 -8.26 5.22
CA LEU A 551 7.00 -9.43 4.61
C LEU A 551 5.72 -9.02 3.87
N TRP A 552 4.96 -8.06 4.43
CA TRP A 552 3.77 -7.51 3.78
C TRP A 552 4.12 -6.74 2.50
N LEU A 553 5.19 -5.95 2.54
CA LEU A 553 5.73 -5.24 1.37
C LEU A 553 6.22 -6.21 0.28
N LEU A 554 6.98 -7.26 0.65
CA LEU A 554 7.44 -8.29 -0.28
C LEU A 554 6.28 -9.06 -0.90
N SER A 555 5.24 -9.36 -0.10
CA SER A 555 3.99 -9.96 -0.56
C SER A 555 3.29 -9.06 -1.59
N GLN A 556 3.06 -7.77 -1.30
CA GLN A 556 2.48 -6.82 -2.26
C GLN A 556 3.33 -6.70 -3.53
N THR A 557 4.66 -6.65 -3.40
CA THR A 557 5.60 -6.57 -4.54
C THR A 557 5.50 -7.81 -5.44
N TRP A 558 5.33 -8.99 -4.84
CA TRP A 558 5.10 -10.24 -5.59
C TRP A 558 3.73 -10.28 -6.27
N ILE A 559 2.67 -9.91 -5.55
CA ILE A 559 1.29 -9.85 -6.08
C ILE A 559 1.18 -8.85 -7.24
N THR A 560 2.04 -7.83 -7.25
CA THR A 560 2.09 -6.80 -8.31
C THR A 560 3.22 -7.03 -9.32
N ILE A 561 3.87 -8.20 -9.34
CA ILE A 561 5.06 -8.47 -10.19
C ILE A 561 4.85 -8.20 -11.70
N HIS A 562 3.60 -8.24 -12.19
CA HIS A 562 3.23 -7.91 -13.57
C HIS A 562 3.51 -6.44 -13.94
N ILE A 563 3.62 -5.52 -12.97
CA ILE A 563 3.98 -4.12 -13.25
C ILE A 563 5.47 -3.93 -13.57
N TRP A 564 6.33 -4.92 -13.27
CA TRP A 564 7.76 -4.84 -13.54
C TRP A 564 8.12 -5.27 -14.97
N THR A 565 7.34 -6.14 -15.59
CA THR A 565 7.61 -6.71 -16.93
C THR A 565 6.54 -6.31 -17.95
N PRO A 566 6.64 -5.11 -18.58
CA PRO A 566 5.66 -4.66 -19.57
C PRO A 566 5.65 -5.55 -20.82
N LYS A 567 4.45 -5.87 -21.29
CA LYS A 567 4.20 -6.38 -22.66
C LYS A 567 3.37 -5.43 -23.52
N ALA A 568 3.04 -4.25 -23.00
CA ALA A 568 2.20 -3.29 -23.69
C ALA A 568 2.96 -2.56 -24.82
N GLU A 569 2.27 -2.39 -25.95
CA GLU A 569 2.75 -1.60 -27.09
C GLU A 569 3.04 -0.15 -26.67
N ARG A 570 4.08 0.46 -27.26
CA ARG A 570 4.40 1.87 -27.05
C ARG A 570 3.23 2.76 -27.46
N LEU A 571 2.92 3.76 -26.63
CA LEU A 571 1.77 4.68 -26.76
C LEU A 571 0.38 3.99 -26.75
N ALA A 572 0.26 2.80 -26.18
CA ALA A 572 -1.03 2.12 -25.99
C ALA A 572 -2.10 3.02 -25.32
N SER A 573 -3.37 2.79 -25.71
CA SER A 573 -4.49 3.50 -25.11
C SER A 573 -4.63 3.17 -23.62
N THR A 574 -5.19 4.11 -22.85
CA THR A 574 -5.35 3.92 -21.40
C THR A 574 -6.25 2.72 -21.05
N GLU A 575 -7.19 2.37 -21.93
CA GLU A 575 -8.07 1.18 -21.83
C GLU A 575 -7.34 -0.15 -22.06
N LYS A 576 -6.22 -0.14 -22.80
CA LYS A 576 -5.31 -1.30 -22.87
C LYS A 576 -4.44 -1.39 -21.62
N LEU A 577 -4.00 -0.25 -21.06
CA LEU A 577 -3.03 -0.19 -19.96
C LEU A 577 -3.63 -0.43 -18.56
N PHE A 578 -4.84 0.06 -18.30
CA PHE A 578 -5.49 0.04 -16.98
C PHE A 578 -6.87 -0.62 -17.06
N VAL A 579 -7.30 -1.24 -15.95
CA VAL A 579 -8.64 -1.84 -15.86
C VAL A 579 -9.67 -0.73 -15.65
N LEU A 580 -9.58 -0.03 -14.53
CA LEU A 580 -10.40 1.13 -14.18
C LEU A 580 -9.86 2.40 -14.85
N PRO A 581 -10.74 3.34 -15.27
CA PRO A 581 -10.32 4.50 -16.05
C PRO A 581 -9.50 5.53 -15.25
N MET A 582 -9.70 5.60 -13.93
CA MET A 582 -9.09 6.54 -12.98
C MET A 582 -8.45 5.78 -11.80
N TYR A 583 -7.93 6.52 -10.82
CA TYR A 583 -7.30 6.04 -9.59
C TYR A 583 -8.26 6.21 -8.38
N ASN A 584 -7.96 5.54 -7.26
CA ASN A 584 -8.56 5.84 -5.96
C ASN A 584 -7.71 6.92 -5.28
N GLY A 585 -8.32 8.04 -4.87
CA GLY A 585 -7.62 9.19 -4.31
C GLY A 585 -6.99 8.92 -2.94
N LEU A 586 -7.63 8.10 -2.11
CA LEU A 586 -7.19 7.83 -0.74
C LEU A 586 -6.07 6.78 -0.67
N LEU A 587 -6.01 5.86 -1.64
CA LEU A 587 -4.99 4.80 -1.73
C LEU A 587 -4.32 4.80 -3.11
N ILE A 588 -3.64 5.91 -3.44
CA ILE A 588 -3.05 6.13 -4.77
C ILE A 588 -2.04 5.05 -5.17
N ASP A 589 -1.17 4.62 -4.25
CA ASP A 589 -0.10 3.64 -4.50
C ASP A 589 -0.65 2.22 -4.72
N GLN A 590 -1.54 1.73 -3.83
CA GLN A 590 -2.25 0.47 -4.01
C GLN A 590 -3.07 0.49 -5.32
N SER A 591 -3.81 1.57 -5.54
CA SER A 591 -4.67 1.74 -6.72
C SER A 591 -3.85 1.68 -8.00
N MET A 592 -2.74 2.40 -8.09
CA MET A 592 -1.85 2.35 -9.25
C MET A 592 -1.32 0.93 -9.48
N ALA A 593 -0.71 0.31 -8.46
CA ALA A 593 -0.10 -1.01 -8.58
C ALA A 593 -1.08 -2.10 -9.06
N MET A 594 -2.30 -2.13 -8.49
CA MET A 594 -3.28 -3.18 -8.76
C MET A 594 -4.26 -2.86 -9.88
N ASN A 595 -4.41 -1.59 -10.29
CA ASN A 595 -5.20 -1.21 -11.48
C ASN A 595 -4.41 -1.35 -12.80
N ARG A 596 -3.06 -1.38 -12.76
CA ARG A 596 -2.25 -1.67 -13.96
C ARG A 596 -2.60 -3.06 -14.48
N LYS A 597 -3.14 -3.12 -15.71
CA LYS A 597 -3.67 -4.36 -16.31
C LYS A 597 -2.58 -5.42 -16.44
N ARG A 598 -2.89 -6.65 -16.04
CA ARG A 598 -2.06 -7.84 -16.22
C ARG A 598 -2.18 -8.37 -17.66
N ASP A 599 -1.07 -8.32 -18.40
CA ASP A 599 -1.00 -8.74 -19.81
C ASP A 599 -0.69 -10.26 -19.91
N ASP A 600 -1.73 -11.07 -19.74
CA ASP A 600 -1.65 -12.55 -19.78
C ASP A 600 -1.45 -13.16 -21.18
N GLN A 601 -1.46 -12.35 -22.25
CA GLN A 601 -1.06 -12.84 -23.57
C GLN A 601 0.43 -13.22 -23.53
N LYS A 602 0.70 -14.52 -23.57
CA LYS A 602 2.02 -15.04 -23.94
C LYS A 602 2.20 -14.85 -25.44
N ASP A 603 3.37 -14.40 -25.85
CA ASP A 603 3.80 -14.52 -27.24
C ASP A 603 3.68 -16.00 -27.62
N VAL A 604 3.02 -16.28 -28.75
CA VAL A 604 2.90 -17.66 -29.24
C VAL A 604 4.31 -18.09 -29.60
N LYS A 605 4.86 -19.10 -28.93
CA LYS A 605 6.21 -19.55 -29.24
C LYS A 605 6.22 -20.12 -30.65
N THR A 606 7.38 -20.07 -31.32
CA THR A 606 7.61 -20.82 -32.55
C THR A 606 7.39 -22.33 -32.35
N GLU A 607 7.63 -22.84 -31.14
CA GLU A 607 7.26 -24.20 -30.69
C GLU A 607 5.74 -24.42 -30.74
N ASP A 608 4.93 -23.56 -30.09
CA ASP A 608 3.47 -23.66 -30.10
C ASP A 608 2.89 -23.49 -31.53
N LEU A 609 3.51 -22.64 -32.36
CA LEU A 609 3.15 -22.49 -33.78
C LEU A 609 3.46 -23.76 -34.58
N ALA A 610 4.60 -24.41 -34.33
CA ALA A 610 4.99 -25.65 -35.00
C ALA A 610 4.15 -26.85 -34.55
N GLU A 611 3.69 -26.89 -33.29
CA GLU A 611 2.70 -27.87 -32.83
C GLU A 611 1.36 -27.68 -33.54
N ILE A 612 0.86 -26.44 -33.66
CA ILE A 612 -0.39 -26.13 -34.37
C ILE A 612 -0.27 -26.34 -35.90
N GLU A 613 0.91 -26.13 -36.48
CA GLU A 613 1.18 -26.45 -37.89
C GLU A 613 1.31 -27.97 -38.13
N LYS A 614 1.78 -28.75 -37.14
CA LYS A 614 1.75 -30.23 -37.18
C LYS A 614 0.34 -30.79 -37.06
N GLU A 615 -0.44 -30.41 -36.04
CA GLU A 615 -1.82 -30.87 -35.88
C GLU A 615 -2.67 -30.65 -37.15
N LYS A 616 -2.44 -29.52 -37.85
CA LYS A 616 -3.11 -29.20 -39.13
C LYS A 616 -2.50 -29.86 -40.36
N GLY A 617 -1.24 -30.27 -40.30
CA GLY A 617 -0.61 -31.09 -41.32
C GLY A 617 -1.16 -32.52 -41.28
N ASP A 618 -1.33 -33.05 -40.07
CA ASP A 618 -1.80 -34.40 -39.82
C ASP A 618 -3.29 -34.56 -40.21
N GLU A 619 -4.17 -33.59 -39.86
CA GLU A 619 -5.57 -33.53 -40.34
C GLU A 619 -5.68 -33.52 -41.89
N TYR A 620 -4.69 -32.97 -42.60
CA TYR A 620 -4.68 -32.90 -44.06
C TYR A 620 -4.12 -34.17 -44.72
N TYR A 621 -3.26 -34.93 -44.02
CA TYR A 621 -2.69 -36.18 -44.52
C TYR A 621 -3.58 -37.41 -44.26
N GLU A 622 -4.40 -37.42 -43.21
CA GLU A 622 -5.35 -38.53 -42.97
C GLU A 622 -6.46 -38.66 -44.05
N THR A 623 -6.67 -37.64 -44.89
CA THR A 623 -7.70 -37.66 -45.95
C THR A 623 -7.18 -37.96 -47.36
N ILE A 624 -5.87 -38.20 -47.55
CA ILE A 624 -5.31 -38.60 -48.85
C ILE A 624 -4.33 -39.78 -48.68
N SER A 625 -4.87 -40.99 -48.51
CA SER A 625 -4.12 -42.25 -48.58
C SER A 625 -4.39 -42.99 -49.89
N VAL A 626 -3.77 -42.54 -50.99
CA VAL A 626 -3.63 -43.31 -52.25
C VAL A 626 -2.16 -43.29 -52.68
N HIS A 627 -1.64 -44.43 -53.14
CA HIS A 627 -0.21 -44.74 -53.31
C HIS A 627 0.61 -43.71 -54.12
N THR A 628 1.88 -43.49 -53.74
CA THR A 628 3.06 -43.97 -54.50
C THR A 628 4.38 -43.69 -53.76
N ASP A 629 5.50 -44.20 -54.31
CA ASP A 629 6.70 -44.59 -53.57
C ASP A 629 7.78 -43.54 -53.28
N ASN A 630 8.60 -43.89 -52.28
CA ASN A 630 9.99 -43.50 -52.03
C ASN A 630 10.67 -42.44 -52.94
N THR A 631 11.15 -41.36 -52.33
CA THR A 631 12.56 -40.94 -52.46
C THR A 631 12.98 -40.04 -51.29
N GLY A 632 14.11 -40.35 -50.65
CA GLY A 632 14.60 -39.59 -49.49
C GLY A 632 15.51 -38.43 -49.87
N ALA A 633 15.37 -37.29 -49.18
CA ALA A 633 16.33 -36.19 -49.20
C ALA A 633 16.40 -35.52 -47.81
N SER A 634 17.61 -35.23 -47.33
CA SER A 634 17.85 -34.63 -46.01
C SER A 634 17.70 -33.10 -46.01
N PRO A 635 17.21 -32.48 -44.93
CA PRO A 635 17.00 -31.03 -44.88
C PRO A 635 18.30 -30.28 -44.60
N LYS A 636 18.65 -29.31 -45.46
CA LYS A 636 19.69 -28.30 -45.17
C LYS A 636 19.10 -27.15 -44.35
N THR A 637 19.89 -26.67 -43.38
CA THR A 637 19.53 -25.58 -42.46
C THR A 637 19.46 -24.22 -43.18
N ILE A 638 18.30 -23.55 -43.08
CA ILE A 638 18.08 -22.20 -43.60
C ILE A 638 17.74 -21.26 -42.43
N LYS A 639 18.27 -20.01 -42.46
CA LYS A 639 18.18 -19.07 -41.34
C LYS A 639 16.76 -18.48 -41.15
N SER A 640 16.34 -18.38 -39.89
CA SER A 640 14.97 -18.11 -39.43
C SER A 640 14.35 -16.73 -39.73
N SER A 641 15.06 -15.80 -40.37
CA SER A 641 14.57 -14.41 -40.51
C SER A 641 13.57 -14.21 -41.66
N ASP A 642 13.66 -14.99 -42.73
CA ASP A 642 12.95 -14.68 -43.99
C ASP A 642 11.56 -15.33 -44.09
N GLN A 643 11.28 -16.38 -43.30
CA GLN A 643 9.95 -17.01 -43.23
C GLN A 643 8.88 -16.09 -42.63
N ILE A 644 9.22 -15.28 -41.62
CA ILE A 644 8.27 -14.40 -40.92
C ILE A 644 7.69 -13.36 -41.89
N THR A 645 8.56 -12.71 -42.68
CA THR A 645 8.15 -11.74 -43.70
C THR A 645 7.25 -12.37 -44.76
N ARG A 646 7.56 -13.60 -45.20
CA ARG A 646 6.82 -14.33 -46.24
C ARG A 646 5.45 -14.83 -45.74
N GLN A 647 5.34 -15.29 -44.49
CA GLN A 647 4.05 -15.69 -43.90
C GLN A 647 3.10 -14.50 -43.68
N VAL A 648 3.61 -13.34 -43.27
CA VAL A 648 2.80 -12.13 -43.07
C VAL A 648 2.23 -11.60 -44.40
N SER A 649 3.03 -11.60 -45.47
CA SER A 649 2.53 -11.22 -46.80
C SER A 649 1.50 -12.22 -47.36
N LEU A 650 1.70 -13.53 -47.17
CA LEU A 650 0.73 -14.56 -47.55
C LEU A 650 -0.61 -14.44 -46.80
N LYS A 651 -0.60 -14.19 -45.48
CA LYS A 651 -1.83 -13.92 -44.72
C LYS A 651 -2.54 -12.65 -45.20
N ARG A 652 -1.80 -11.60 -45.60
CA ARG A 652 -2.37 -10.35 -46.10
C ARG A 652 -3.01 -10.51 -47.48
N TYR A 653 -2.42 -11.32 -48.37
CA TYR A 653 -3.01 -11.70 -49.66
C TYR A 653 -4.31 -12.50 -49.48
N ARG A 654 -4.27 -13.58 -48.69
CA ARG A 654 -5.42 -14.47 -48.45
C ARG A 654 -6.62 -13.77 -47.79
N ASN A 655 -6.39 -12.69 -47.03
CA ASN A 655 -7.47 -11.87 -46.46
C ASN A 655 -8.08 -10.88 -47.46
N ASN A 656 -7.33 -10.38 -48.44
CA ASN A 656 -7.90 -9.56 -49.52
C ASN A 656 -8.72 -10.41 -50.49
N GLU A 657 -8.25 -11.62 -50.81
CA GLU A 657 -8.96 -12.57 -51.67
C GLU A 657 -10.35 -12.89 -51.10
N LYS A 658 -10.45 -13.27 -49.82
CA LYS A 658 -11.72 -13.53 -49.13
C LYS A 658 -12.66 -12.31 -49.05
N LYS A 659 -12.12 -11.08 -49.06
CA LYS A 659 -12.95 -9.87 -49.12
C LYS A 659 -13.57 -9.65 -50.50
N ASN A 660 -12.84 -9.96 -51.57
CA ASN A 660 -13.38 -9.83 -52.92
C ASN A 660 -14.43 -10.91 -53.21
N THR A 661 -14.29 -12.13 -52.69
CA THR A 661 -15.30 -13.20 -52.90
C THR A 661 -16.65 -12.90 -52.22
N GLN A 662 -16.68 -12.06 -51.17
CA GLN A 662 -17.91 -11.64 -50.49
C GLN A 662 -18.59 -10.41 -51.13
N LEU A 663 -18.02 -9.83 -52.19
CA LEU A 663 -18.58 -8.71 -52.94
C LEU A 663 -19.12 -9.12 -54.33
N THR A 664 -19.12 -10.42 -54.63
CA THR A 664 -19.58 -11.01 -55.89
C THR A 664 -20.49 -12.24 -55.68
N MET A 665 -21.25 -12.25 -54.58
CA MET A 665 -22.40 -13.12 -54.34
C MET A 665 -23.57 -12.26 -53.88
#